data_AF-H2ETN1-F1
#
_entry.id   AF-H2ETN1-F1
#
_cell.length_a   1.000
_cell.length_b   1.000
_cell.length_c   1.000
_cell.angle_alpha   90.00
_cell.angle_beta   90.00
_cell.angle_gamma   90.00
#
_symmetry.space_group_name_H-M   'P 1'
#
loop_
_entity.id
_entity.type
_entity.pdbx_description
1 polymer ?
#
loop_
_entity_poly.entity_id
_entity_poly.type
_entity_poly.pdbx_seq_one_letter_code
_entity_poly.pdbx_strand_id
1 'polypeptide(L)'
;MASLKVFIFNFSSILIYFHLRLTDAERITCKGTNIGTKKYPPPLNEMALERRYQGCTHVEGNLELIDIRPIPDEESSLSSSSYEAYHMQSDEDEYTDLSFLEQIREISGYLLISNVHRSVVPLHNLRIIRGEETLDGDALVIMTASTRLDDVYQLSSLQEISQGGVRIDPVNLCYIETINWEDLQRDLQLTGDSSGEQCAISCDESCEAGCWDEGPDHCQKQTLTNCDSSCPYRCRGPGPEDCCHEQCAGGCTGDSNIDCKSCRFLTNGDECVSACPPKKIYNPATFLTEINPEFRYEHKGQCLESCPDSLVGQDQFCVEECSYNYQNIDGECIECDGICPKGCAGLSLNEFLTVDLIDGDRFLNCTRIVGNVLINEESFKDELLAGVVGITAAHLEVFRSVTEITGYLVLTWDTPKHNLIDLTIFENLEKIGGEETSVHEGKLYAFILNIPLLEIADFSSLKSVNGDIFYVDTCYHTREMFVELLYDPTQQEVVERSPQTQCGTSLCDEECTDIGCWGPSAGQCFTCRNYGLEDGTCVPLCDPENHFIIPPTDDGGVGTCGLCDEQCTGGCTGPSNTDCISCRNFQIGSHCTNECNEGQYPVGKICELCPDFCTQGCTGNEHMIGDGGCNQCSIVLIDHEENFMSCLDSLDSCDVDHLQVNSHMYPNSSVCQQCHPECEGGCLRAGDSTGCRICKRHRRGMNCVEQCSSAEYPDADKICRNCDPTCLHCNNGTDTDCTKCENLEVLLEDDKRKCVTECPVEFPYILETYTCVAACPENSFRSEDTICKSCHPECNGGCNDETNKGCLVCEHVTLDGSCVAECPDSHEDTNGVREMSKRFEASPASSPLKVLTLIIILVLVVVLVVAIVIVVLKLKGPIHRAPNAMYLNDMTKTEESDRDDGGNGIA
;
A
#
# COMPACT_ATOMS: atom_id res chain seq x y z
N MET A 1 51.09 0.92 36.27
CA MET A 1 50.86 1.62 34.98
C MET A 1 51.75 1.13 33.82
N ALA A 2 52.82 0.36 34.03
CA ALA A 2 53.58 -0.25 32.92
C ALA A 2 53.01 -1.59 32.42
N SER A 3 52.31 -2.36 33.27
CA SER A 3 51.74 -3.67 32.90
C SER A 3 50.36 -3.63 32.22
N LEU A 4 49.68 -2.47 32.19
CA LEU A 4 48.38 -2.33 31.53
C LEU A 4 48.52 -1.96 30.03
N LYS A 5 49.67 -1.38 29.64
CA LYS A 5 49.96 -1.05 28.23
C LYS A 5 50.34 -2.28 27.40
N VAL A 6 50.88 -3.34 28.01
CA VAL A 6 51.26 -4.58 27.31
C VAL A 6 50.03 -5.48 27.02
N PHE A 7 48.96 -5.34 27.81
CA PHE A 7 47.71 -6.06 27.58
C PHE A 7 46.84 -5.42 26.48
N ILE A 8 46.88 -4.09 26.33
CA ILE A 8 46.15 -3.37 25.29
C ILE A 8 46.84 -3.51 23.92
N PHE A 9 48.17 -3.57 23.87
CA PHE A 9 48.90 -3.76 22.60
C PHE A 9 48.81 -5.16 22.00
N ASN A 10 48.49 -6.20 22.78
CA ASN A 10 48.32 -7.56 22.25
C ASN A 10 46.88 -7.86 21.77
N PHE A 11 45.88 -7.07 22.17
CA PHE A 11 44.52 -7.21 21.63
C PHE A 11 44.34 -6.50 20.29
N SER A 12 45.05 -5.39 20.05
CA SER A 12 45.02 -4.71 18.75
C SER A 12 45.64 -5.55 17.63
N SER A 13 46.66 -6.37 17.91
CA SER A 13 47.27 -7.24 16.89
C SER A 13 46.50 -8.54 16.62
N ILE A 14 45.64 -8.98 17.56
CA ILE A 14 44.80 -10.17 17.38
C ILE A 14 43.45 -9.82 16.72
N LEU A 15 42.93 -8.61 16.93
CA LEU A 15 41.78 -8.07 16.18
C LEU A 15 42.12 -7.79 14.71
N ILE A 16 43.36 -7.43 14.38
CA ILE A 16 43.83 -7.30 12.99
C ILE A 16 44.01 -8.67 12.30
N TYR A 17 44.14 -9.76 13.05
CA TYR A 17 44.28 -11.11 12.50
C TYR A 17 42.95 -11.90 12.38
N PHE A 18 41.85 -11.37 12.93
CA PHE A 18 40.50 -11.96 12.84
C PHE A 18 39.46 -11.03 12.17
N HIS A 19 39.93 -9.99 11.46
CA HIS A 19 39.13 -9.16 10.53
C HIS A 19 39.53 -9.33 9.07
N LEU A 20 40.22 -10.42 8.74
CA LEU A 20 40.39 -10.90 7.38
C LEU A 20 39.70 -12.26 7.25
N ARG A 21 38.38 -12.28 7.47
CA ARG A 21 37.56 -13.09 6.57
C ARG A 21 37.65 -12.39 5.23
N LEU A 22 37.93 -13.15 4.18
CA LEU A 22 38.01 -12.70 2.79
C LEU A 22 36.84 -11.78 2.45
N THR A 23 37.03 -10.47 2.62
CA THR A 23 36.15 -9.45 2.07
C THR A 23 36.37 -9.51 0.57
N ASP A 24 35.27 -9.52 -0.18
CA ASP A 24 35.31 -9.25 -1.61
C ASP A 24 36.18 -8.00 -1.86
N ALA A 25 36.98 -8.05 -2.93
CA ALA A 25 37.83 -6.93 -3.33
C ALA A 25 37.01 -5.63 -3.33
N GLU A 26 37.58 -4.56 -2.79
CA GLU A 26 37.02 -3.21 -2.76
C GLU A 26 36.31 -2.91 -4.10
N ARG A 27 35.03 -2.53 -4.07
CA ARG A 27 34.24 -2.24 -5.29
C ARG A 27 34.83 -1.01 -5.98
N ILE A 28 35.75 -1.24 -6.91
CA ILE A 28 36.37 -0.20 -7.73
C ILE A 28 35.53 -0.02 -9.00
N THR A 29 34.88 1.13 -9.09
CA THR A 29 34.03 1.52 -10.22
C THR A 29 34.81 2.28 -11.28
N CYS A 30 34.58 1.96 -12.55
CA CYS A 30 35.14 2.68 -13.70
C CYS A 30 34.06 3.07 -14.70
N LYS A 31 34.25 4.17 -15.43
CA LYS A 31 33.32 4.61 -16.47
C LYS A 31 33.49 3.77 -17.74
N GLY A 32 32.38 3.26 -18.25
CA GLY A 32 32.29 2.55 -19.52
C GLY A 32 32.46 3.46 -20.75
N THR A 33 32.16 2.91 -21.92
CA THR A 33 32.19 3.61 -23.22
C THR A 33 30.84 3.52 -23.92
N ASN A 34 30.60 4.38 -24.93
CA ASN A 34 29.37 4.37 -25.72
C ASN A 34 29.68 4.73 -27.19
N ILE A 35 30.48 3.86 -27.81
CA ILE A 35 30.96 3.97 -29.19
C ILE A 35 29.97 3.31 -30.15
N GLY A 36 29.36 2.18 -29.74
CA GLY A 36 28.42 1.38 -30.51
C GLY A 36 29.06 0.73 -31.76
N THR A 37 28.23 0.40 -32.74
CA THR A 37 28.63 -0.26 -34.01
C THR A 37 29.02 0.76 -35.11
N LYS A 38 29.73 1.83 -34.76
CA LYS A 38 30.16 2.85 -35.74
C LYS A 38 30.98 2.19 -36.86
N LYS A 39 30.73 2.62 -38.12
CA LYS A 39 31.31 2.01 -39.34
C LYS A 39 32.84 2.15 -39.46
N TYR A 40 33.43 3.12 -38.75
CA TYR A 40 34.87 3.37 -38.65
C TYR A 40 35.19 3.94 -37.26
N PRO A 41 35.17 3.13 -36.19
CA PRO A 41 35.66 3.59 -34.91
C PRO A 41 37.18 3.83 -35.05
N PRO A 42 37.75 4.88 -34.44
CA PRO A 42 39.21 4.94 -34.34
C PRO A 42 39.68 3.66 -33.63
N PRO A 43 40.73 2.98 -34.12
CA PRO A 43 41.21 1.76 -33.48
C PRO A 43 41.51 2.08 -32.02
N LEU A 44 40.79 1.41 -31.11
CA LEU A 44 41.05 1.52 -29.69
C LEU A 44 42.39 0.86 -29.44
N ASN A 45 43.42 1.67 -29.23
CA ASN A 45 44.71 1.16 -28.82
C ASN A 45 44.52 0.44 -27.48
N GLU A 46 45.01 -0.79 -27.36
CA GLU A 46 44.89 -1.66 -26.19
C GLU A 46 45.36 -0.98 -24.90
N MET A 47 46.37 -0.09 -24.99
CA MET A 47 46.82 0.77 -23.87
C MET A 47 45.75 1.74 -23.34
N ALA A 48 44.72 2.07 -24.12
CA ALA A 48 43.61 2.90 -23.68
C ALA A 48 42.54 2.08 -22.94
N LEU A 49 42.39 0.80 -23.29
CA LEU A 49 41.54 -0.15 -22.57
C LEU A 49 42.18 -0.49 -21.21
N GLU A 50 43.47 -0.83 -21.19
CA GLU A 50 44.19 -1.13 -19.95
C GLU A 50 44.14 0.07 -18.98
N ARG A 51 44.47 1.28 -19.44
CA ARG A 51 44.39 2.49 -18.60
C ARG A 51 42.99 2.79 -18.02
N ARG A 52 41.93 2.28 -18.65
CA ARG A 52 40.55 2.51 -18.21
C ARG A 52 40.08 1.44 -17.25
N TYR A 53 40.41 0.18 -17.52
CA TYR A 53 39.81 -0.97 -16.85
C TYR A 53 40.77 -1.70 -15.90
N GLN A 54 42.06 -1.35 -15.87
CA GLN A 54 43.01 -1.89 -14.89
C GLN A 54 42.56 -1.54 -13.46
N GLY A 55 42.39 -2.56 -12.61
CA GLY A 55 41.85 -2.38 -11.26
C GLY A 55 40.33 -2.39 -11.18
N CYS A 56 39.61 -2.35 -12.31
CA CYS A 56 38.17 -2.17 -12.31
C CYS A 56 37.43 -3.48 -12.01
N THR A 57 36.48 -3.39 -11.08
CA THR A 57 35.58 -4.50 -10.74
C THR A 57 34.15 -4.26 -11.23
N HIS A 58 33.74 -2.99 -11.36
CA HIS A 58 32.40 -2.61 -11.76
C HIS A 58 32.43 -1.54 -12.86
N VAL A 59 31.92 -1.87 -14.04
CA VAL A 59 31.82 -0.93 -15.17
C VAL A 59 30.48 -0.21 -15.10
N GLU A 60 30.54 1.11 -14.86
CA GLU A 60 29.37 1.99 -14.91
C GLU A 60 29.13 2.43 -16.36
N GLY A 61 28.08 1.90 -16.98
CA GLY A 61 27.78 2.00 -18.41
C GLY A 61 28.22 0.75 -19.16
N ASN A 62 28.65 0.89 -20.41
CA ASN A 62 28.90 -0.24 -21.31
C ASN A 62 30.37 -0.64 -21.36
N LEU A 63 30.65 -1.94 -21.48
CA LEU A 63 31.99 -2.47 -21.78
C LEU A 63 32.07 -2.80 -23.27
N GLU A 64 32.84 -2.02 -24.03
CA GLU A 64 32.98 -2.22 -25.47
C GLU A 64 34.41 -2.58 -25.86
N LEU A 65 34.59 -3.81 -26.34
CA LEU A 65 35.81 -4.34 -26.89
C LEU A 65 35.69 -4.34 -28.42
N ILE A 66 36.20 -3.29 -29.06
CA ILE A 66 36.02 -3.05 -30.50
C ILE A 66 37.37 -2.99 -31.21
N ASP A 67 37.53 -3.77 -32.27
CA ASP A 67 38.64 -3.69 -33.25
C ASP A 67 40.05 -3.82 -32.63
N ILE A 68 40.21 -4.77 -31.71
CA ILE A 68 41.49 -5.11 -31.08
C ILE A 68 42.29 -6.01 -32.03
N ARG A 69 43.36 -5.48 -32.64
CA ARG A 69 44.18 -6.16 -33.65
C ARG A 69 45.59 -6.49 -33.15
N PRO A 70 46.31 -7.44 -33.78
CA PRO A 70 47.75 -7.61 -33.59
C PRO A 70 48.51 -6.33 -33.98
N ILE A 71 49.61 -6.03 -33.29
CA ILE A 71 50.55 -4.98 -33.72
C ILE A 71 51.21 -5.46 -35.01
N PRO A 72 51.17 -4.72 -36.14
CA PRO A 72 51.89 -5.12 -37.33
C PRO A 72 53.39 -4.86 -37.17
N ASP A 73 54.22 -5.86 -37.47
CA ASP A 73 55.68 -5.72 -37.55
C ASP A 73 56.06 -4.56 -38.48
N GLU A 74 56.88 -3.63 -37.98
CA GLU A 74 57.30 -2.42 -38.70
C GLU A 74 58.18 -2.67 -39.96
N GLU A 75 58.41 -3.91 -40.39
CA GLU A 75 59.30 -4.20 -41.53
C GLU A 75 58.62 -4.54 -42.87
N SER A 76 57.28 -4.61 -42.97
CA SER A 76 56.63 -5.02 -44.23
C SER A 76 56.13 -3.88 -45.13
N SER A 77 56.32 -2.60 -44.78
CA SER A 77 55.81 -1.49 -45.59
C SER A 77 56.74 -1.08 -46.74
N LEU A 78 57.06 -2.00 -47.65
CA LEU A 78 57.60 -1.68 -48.98
C LEU A 78 57.40 -2.85 -49.95
N SER A 79 56.19 -2.98 -50.52
CA SER A 79 55.96 -3.07 -51.98
C SER A 79 54.61 -3.67 -52.38
N SER A 80 53.84 -2.86 -53.13
CA SER A 80 52.99 -3.20 -54.27
C SER A 80 52.18 -4.52 -54.34
N SER A 81 50.86 -4.34 -54.42
CA SER A 81 49.93 -4.98 -55.38
C SER A 81 50.19 -6.44 -55.79
N SER A 82 49.46 -7.38 -55.20
CA SER A 82 48.66 -8.41 -55.89
C SER A 82 48.20 -9.49 -54.89
N TYR A 83 47.05 -10.08 -55.19
CA TYR A 83 46.51 -11.29 -54.57
C TYR A 83 47.57 -12.39 -54.51
N GLU A 84 47.92 -12.86 -53.30
CA GLU A 84 48.08 -14.29 -52.97
C GLU A 84 48.35 -14.48 -51.47
N ALA A 85 47.85 -15.60 -50.97
CA ALA A 85 47.80 -16.00 -49.56
C ALA A 85 49.18 -16.02 -48.88
N TYR A 86 49.28 -15.40 -47.71
CA TYR A 86 50.37 -15.64 -46.77
C TYR A 86 49.89 -16.56 -45.65
N HIS A 87 50.43 -17.78 -45.65
CA HIS A 87 50.57 -18.59 -44.46
C HIS A 87 51.47 -17.82 -43.47
N MET A 88 50.94 -17.39 -42.33
CA MET A 88 51.77 -17.01 -41.19
C MET A 88 51.92 -18.22 -40.27
N GLN A 89 53.16 -18.68 -40.24
CA GLN A 89 53.67 -19.69 -39.34
C GLN A 89 53.89 -19.04 -37.98
N SER A 90 53.56 -19.80 -36.94
CA SER A 90 53.76 -19.56 -35.52
C SER A 90 55.01 -18.74 -35.16
N ASP A 91 54.81 -17.55 -34.59
CA ASP A 91 55.69 -16.96 -33.58
C ASP A 91 54.77 -16.33 -32.52
N GLU A 92 54.82 -16.86 -31.30
CA GLU A 92 53.86 -16.66 -30.19
C GLU A 92 54.12 -15.41 -29.32
N ASP A 93 55.07 -14.54 -29.65
CA ASP A 93 55.70 -13.69 -28.63
C ASP A 93 55.56 -12.15 -28.78
N GLU A 94 54.48 -11.61 -29.37
CA GLU A 94 54.14 -10.18 -29.16
C GLU A 94 52.63 -9.85 -29.24
N TYR A 95 51.83 -10.57 -28.46
CA TYR A 95 50.45 -10.17 -28.16
C TYR A 95 50.38 -9.55 -26.76
N THR A 96 49.93 -8.30 -26.66
CA THR A 96 49.63 -7.62 -25.38
C THR A 96 48.48 -8.33 -24.63
N ASP A 97 48.55 -8.27 -23.30
CA ASP A 97 47.77 -9.08 -22.37
C ASP A 97 46.43 -8.41 -21.98
N LEU A 98 45.30 -9.12 -22.17
CA LEU A 98 43.96 -8.69 -21.76
C LEU A 98 43.61 -9.10 -20.30
N SER A 99 44.55 -9.63 -19.53
CA SER A 99 44.34 -10.10 -18.14
C SER A 99 43.77 -9.03 -17.20
N PHE A 100 43.93 -7.74 -17.51
CA PHE A 100 43.30 -6.67 -16.71
C PHE A 100 41.77 -6.73 -16.70
N LEU A 101 41.15 -7.41 -17.69
CA LEU A 101 39.69 -7.64 -17.74
C LEU A 101 39.22 -8.68 -16.73
N GLU A 102 40.12 -9.53 -16.21
CA GLU A 102 39.77 -10.61 -15.28
C GLU A 102 39.18 -10.08 -13.97
N GLN A 103 39.43 -8.82 -13.62
CA GLN A 103 38.94 -8.24 -12.37
C GLN A 103 37.47 -7.79 -12.46
N ILE A 104 36.94 -7.63 -13.67
CA ILE A 104 35.58 -7.15 -13.90
C ILE A 104 34.58 -8.21 -13.46
N ARG A 105 33.66 -7.81 -12.58
CA ARG A 105 32.62 -8.65 -11.98
C ARG A 105 31.22 -8.24 -12.40
N GLU A 106 31.02 -6.98 -12.76
CA GLU A 106 29.69 -6.48 -13.08
C GLU A 106 29.74 -5.33 -14.10
N ILE A 107 28.80 -5.32 -15.03
CA ILE A 107 28.61 -4.28 -16.05
C ILE A 107 27.17 -3.76 -15.91
N SER A 108 26.98 -2.46 -15.73
CA SER A 108 25.64 -1.89 -15.55
C SER A 108 24.88 -1.74 -16.89
N GLY A 109 25.58 -1.44 -17.99
CA GLY A 109 25.02 -1.38 -19.34
C GLY A 109 25.14 -2.70 -20.10
N TYR A 110 25.55 -2.64 -21.37
CA TYR A 110 25.78 -3.81 -22.24
C TYR A 110 27.27 -4.19 -22.38
N LEU A 111 27.52 -5.44 -22.78
CA LEU A 111 28.81 -5.94 -23.23
C LEU A 111 28.82 -6.09 -24.75
N LEU A 112 29.72 -5.37 -25.43
CA LEU A 112 29.96 -5.48 -26.87
C LEU A 112 31.36 -6.05 -27.12
N ILE A 113 31.43 -7.20 -27.80
CA ILE A 113 32.68 -7.79 -28.30
C ILE A 113 32.60 -7.77 -29.82
N SER A 114 33.36 -6.90 -30.47
CA SER A 114 33.29 -6.69 -31.92
C SER A 114 34.69 -6.68 -32.55
N ASN A 115 34.95 -7.59 -33.48
CA ASN A 115 36.22 -7.67 -34.23
C ASN A 115 37.47 -7.73 -33.34
N VAL A 116 37.45 -8.58 -32.29
CA VAL A 116 38.59 -8.82 -31.41
C VAL A 116 39.41 -9.99 -31.96
N HIS A 117 40.65 -9.75 -32.37
CA HIS A 117 41.57 -10.76 -32.89
C HIS A 117 42.48 -11.31 -31.78
N ARG A 118 41.88 -11.97 -30.78
CA ARG A 118 42.54 -12.67 -29.67
C ARG A 118 41.85 -14.02 -29.47
N SER A 119 42.63 -15.07 -29.21
CA SER A 119 42.09 -16.42 -28.97
C SER A 119 41.32 -16.53 -27.66
N VAL A 120 41.62 -15.66 -26.67
CA VAL A 120 40.96 -15.66 -25.37
C VAL A 120 40.58 -14.24 -24.96
N VAL A 121 39.33 -14.03 -24.56
CA VAL A 121 38.88 -12.82 -23.85
C VAL A 121 38.59 -13.22 -22.38
N PRO A 122 39.45 -12.82 -21.42
CA PRO A 122 39.44 -13.38 -20.07
C PRO A 122 38.49 -12.61 -19.13
N LEU A 123 37.18 -12.82 -19.29
CA LEU A 123 36.12 -12.22 -18.46
C LEU A 123 35.56 -13.23 -17.42
N HIS A 124 36.39 -14.15 -16.94
CA HIS A 124 35.92 -15.32 -16.19
C HIS A 124 35.33 -14.98 -14.81
N ASN A 125 35.57 -13.79 -14.27
CA ASN A 125 34.97 -13.29 -13.03
C ASN A 125 33.72 -12.42 -13.24
N LEU A 126 33.35 -12.11 -14.49
CA LEU A 126 32.14 -11.36 -14.79
C LEU A 126 30.93 -12.19 -14.33
N ARG A 127 30.17 -11.67 -13.36
CA ARG A 127 29.02 -12.34 -12.74
C ARG A 127 27.70 -11.89 -13.34
N ILE A 128 27.58 -10.59 -13.63
CA ILE A 128 26.31 -9.95 -14.00
C ILE A 128 26.51 -8.92 -15.11
N ILE A 129 25.57 -8.92 -16.06
CA ILE A 129 25.33 -7.81 -16.99
C ILE A 129 23.92 -7.28 -16.69
N ARG A 130 23.80 -6.05 -16.19
CA ARG A 130 22.49 -5.51 -15.78
C ARG A 130 21.65 -5.09 -16.97
N GLY A 131 22.25 -4.56 -18.04
CA GLY A 131 21.51 -4.14 -19.23
C GLY A 131 20.66 -2.87 -19.04
N GLU A 132 21.00 -1.99 -18.10
CA GLU A 132 20.35 -0.68 -17.92
C GLU A 132 20.36 0.14 -19.22
N GLU A 133 21.45 -0.01 -19.99
CA GLU A 133 21.56 0.35 -21.39
C GLU A 133 21.70 -0.92 -22.24
N THR A 134 21.04 -0.97 -23.40
CA THR A 134 21.10 -2.09 -24.36
C THR A 134 21.52 -1.62 -25.75
N LEU A 135 22.24 -2.45 -26.49
CA LEU A 135 22.58 -2.21 -27.89
C LEU A 135 21.56 -2.92 -28.79
N ASP A 136 20.73 -2.16 -29.50
CA ASP A 136 19.63 -2.68 -30.35
C ASP A 136 18.64 -3.61 -29.61
N GLY A 137 18.53 -3.48 -28.28
CA GLY A 137 17.71 -4.34 -27.41
C GLY A 137 18.48 -5.49 -26.74
N ASP A 138 19.75 -5.68 -27.07
CA ASP A 138 20.61 -6.73 -26.53
C ASP A 138 21.57 -6.20 -25.46
N ALA A 139 21.76 -6.98 -24.39
CA ALA A 139 22.72 -6.69 -23.30
C ALA A 139 24.08 -7.37 -23.50
N LEU A 140 24.13 -8.45 -24.30
CA LEU A 140 25.38 -9.07 -24.74
C LEU A 140 25.36 -9.16 -26.27
N VAL A 141 26.34 -8.51 -26.91
CA VAL A 141 26.47 -8.50 -28.36
C VAL A 141 27.87 -8.96 -28.75
N ILE A 142 27.91 -10.06 -29.51
CA ILE A 142 29.14 -10.66 -30.00
C ILE A 142 29.12 -10.61 -31.54
N MET A 143 30.06 -9.87 -32.11
CA MET A 143 30.21 -9.66 -33.54
C MET A 143 31.65 -10.00 -33.95
N THR A 144 31.89 -11.26 -34.31
CA THR A 144 33.23 -11.69 -34.72
C THR A 144 33.46 -11.40 -36.21
N ALA A 145 34.66 -10.96 -36.58
CA ALA A 145 35.13 -11.01 -37.97
C ALA A 145 36.37 -11.92 -38.13
N SER A 146 36.65 -12.70 -37.09
CA SER A 146 37.79 -13.61 -37.03
C SER A 146 37.53 -14.83 -37.93
N THR A 147 38.52 -15.17 -38.74
CA THR A 147 38.53 -16.42 -39.52
C THR A 147 39.14 -17.59 -38.73
N ARG A 148 39.49 -17.37 -37.45
CA ARG A 148 40.07 -18.40 -36.56
C ARG A 148 38.96 -19.26 -35.96
N LEU A 149 39.17 -20.57 -35.89
CA LEU A 149 38.20 -21.58 -35.39
C LEU A 149 38.33 -21.88 -33.88
N ASP A 150 39.17 -21.14 -33.15
CA ASP A 150 39.57 -21.42 -31.78
C ASP A 150 39.35 -20.23 -30.82
N ASP A 151 38.51 -19.25 -31.20
CA ASP A 151 38.26 -18.10 -30.34
C ASP A 151 37.33 -18.50 -29.18
N VAL A 152 37.76 -18.20 -27.95
CA VAL A 152 37.06 -18.53 -26.69
C VAL A 152 36.77 -17.28 -25.88
N TYR A 153 35.53 -17.14 -25.43
CA TYR A 153 35.10 -16.08 -24.53
C TYR A 153 34.77 -16.65 -23.15
N GLN A 154 35.71 -16.47 -22.22
CA GLN A 154 35.63 -17.08 -20.89
C GLN A 154 34.65 -16.28 -20.00
N LEU A 155 33.35 -16.57 -20.11
CA LEU A 155 32.30 -15.98 -19.27
C LEU A 155 31.87 -16.92 -18.13
N SER A 156 32.82 -17.67 -17.56
CA SER A 156 32.57 -18.80 -16.65
C SER A 156 31.80 -18.46 -15.36
N SER A 157 31.87 -17.21 -14.89
CA SER A 157 31.11 -16.77 -13.72
C SER A 157 29.80 -16.07 -14.05
N LEU A 158 29.49 -15.86 -15.33
CA LEU A 158 28.29 -15.14 -15.74
C LEU A 158 27.07 -15.99 -15.38
N GLN A 159 26.26 -15.47 -14.46
CA GLN A 159 25.10 -16.16 -13.90
C GLN A 159 23.81 -15.35 -14.08
N GLU A 160 23.91 -14.08 -14.45
CA GLU A 160 22.74 -13.23 -14.65
C GLU A 160 22.93 -12.21 -15.78
N ILE A 161 21.95 -12.17 -16.66
CA ILE A 161 21.64 -11.01 -17.50
C ILE A 161 20.30 -10.50 -16.97
N SER A 162 20.29 -9.32 -16.36
CA SER A 162 19.08 -8.85 -15.65
C SER A 162 18.00 -8.38 -16.62
N GLN A 163 18.40 -7.77 -17.73
CA GLN A 163 17.51 -7.37 -18.83
C GLN A 163 18.30 -7.26 -20.14
N GLY A 164 17.59 -7.33 -21.28
CA GLY A 164 18.15 -7.30 -22.63
C GLY A 164 18.35 -8.69 -23.24
N GLY A 165 18.39 -8.76 -24.56
CA GLY A 165 18.67 -9.99 -25.31
C GLY A 165 20.16 -10.32 -25.43
N VAL A 166 20.45 -11.39 -26.15
CA VAL A 166 21.81 -11.77 -26.56
C VAL A 166 21.85 -11.87 -28.08
N ARG A 167 22.82 -11.20 -28.71
CA ARG A 167 23.07 -11.30 -30.15
C ARG A 167 24.43 -11.89 -30.44
N ILE A 168 24.45 -12.92 -31.28
CA ILE A 168 25.68 -13.60 -31.71
C ILE A 168 25.68 -13.66 -33.25
N ASP A 169 26.52 -12.82 -33.87
CA ASP A 169 26.71 -12.78 -35.33
C ASP A 169 27.88 -13.70 -35.77
N PRO A 170 27.88 -14.24 -37.01
CA PRO A 170 28.37 -15.61 -37.25
C PRO A 170 29.89 -15.85 -37.21
N VAL A 171 30.33 -17.11 -37.01
CA VAL A 171 30.48 -17.88 -35.75
C VAL A 171 31.70 -18.79 -35.93
N ASN A 172 32.83 -18.46 -35.32
CA ASN A 172 33.95 -19.39 -35.16
C ASN A 172 34.34 -19.47 -33.67
N LEU A 173 33.33 -19.53 -32.81
CA LEU A 173 33.46 -19.52 -31.35
C LEU A 173 33.20 -20.93 -30.81
N CYS A 174 34.13 -21.45 -30.01
CA CYS A 174 33.94 -22.75 -29.38
C CYS A 174 33.09 -22.65 -28.10
N TYR A 175 32.44 -23.76 -27.75
CA TYR A 175 31.67 -23.98 -26.52
C TYR A 175 30.37 -23.18 -26.37
N ILE A 176 30.19 -22.08 -27.10
CA ILE A 176 29.02 -21.20 -27.00
C ILE A 176 27.69 -21.92 -27.27
N GLU A 177 27.71 -22.94 -28.14
CA GLU A 177 26.54 -23.78 -28.44
C GLU A 177 26.11 -24.68 -27.27
N THR A 178 26.98 -24.89 -26.28
CA THR A 178 26.71 -25.74 -25.11
C THR A 178 26.01 -24.97 -23.99
N ILE A 179 25.99 -23.64 -24.04
CA ILE A 179 25.48 -22.79 -22.97
C ILE A 179 23.96 -22.84 -22.88
N ASN A 180 23.44 -23.13 -21.69
CA ASN A 180 22.04 -22.98 -21.36
C ASN A 180 21.71 -21.50 -21.08
N TRP A 181 21.31 -20.78 -22.11
CA TRP A 181 20.98 -19.36 -22.02
C TRP A 181 19.76 -19.05 -21.12
N GLU A 182 18.81 -19.99 -20.98
CA GLU A 182 17.64 -19.82 -20.11
C GLU A 182 18.01 -19.75 -18.62
N ASP A 183 19.21 -20.24 -18.25
CA ASP A 183 19.70 -20.11 -16.86
C ASP A 183 20.17 -18.69 -16.54
N LEU A 184 20.63 -17.92 -17.52
CA LEU A 184 21.05 -16.53 -17.30
C LEU A 184 19.85 -15.59 -17.13
N GLN A 185 18.80 -15.80 -17.93
CA GLN A 185 17.55 -15.04 -17.89
C GLN A 185 16.39 -15.92 -18.40
N ARG A 186 15.25 -15.92 -17.70
CA ARG A 186 14.03 -16.58 -18.20
C ARG A 186 13.57 -15.89 -19.48
N ASP A 187 13.13 -16.68 -20.46
CA ASP A 187 12.62 -16.19 -21.76
C ASP A 187 13.62 -15.26 -22.50
N LEU A 188 14.93 -15.50 -22.35
CA LEU A 188 15.97 -14.73 -23.02
C LEU A 188 15.81 -14.77 -24.54
N GLN A 189 15.88 -13.60 -25.19
CA GLN A 189 15.88 -13.51 -26.64
C GLN A 189 17.31 -13.70 -27.16
N LEU A 190 17.57 -14.84 -27.81
CA LEU A 190 18.82 -15.11 -28.52
C LEU A 190 18.65 -14.87 -30.02
N THR A 191 19.41 -13.94 -30.59
CA THR A 191 19.37 -13.59 -32.02
C THR A 191 20.70 -13.92 -32.70
N GLY A 192 20.64 -14.58 -33.86
CA GLY A 192 21.82 -14.93 -34.66
C GLY A 192 22.08 -16.43 -34.76
N ASP A 193 23.25 -16.82 -35.25
CA ASP A 193 23.65 -18.23 -35.39
C ASP A 193 24.67 -18.56 -34.30
N SER A 194 24.40 -19.58 -33.49
CA SER A 194 25.33 -20.09 -32.47
C SER A 194 26.05 -21.37 -32.92
N SER A 195 25.77 -21.85 -34.14
CA SER A 195 26.36 -23.09 -34.65
C SER A 195 27.73 -22.84 -35.26
N GLY A 196 28.80 -23.17 -34.51
CA GLY A 196 30.15 -23.16 -35.04
C GLY A 196 30.37 -24.35 -35.99
N GLU A 197 30.69 -24.08 -37.26
CA GLU A 197 31.27 -25.13 -38.12
C GLU A 197 32.71 -25.40 -37.64
N GLN A 198 32.92 -26.51 -36.92
CA GLN A 198 34.23 -27.15 -36.63
C GLN A 198 34.99 -26.75 -35.34
N CYS A 199 34.36 -26.75 -34.16
CA CYS A 199 35.08 -26.99 -32.91
C CYS A 199 35.05 -28.51 -32.59
N ALA A 200 36.20 -29.19 -32.67
CA ALA A 200 36.33 -30.63 -32.42
C ALA A 200 36.64 -30.94 -30.93
N ILE A 201 36.10 -30.16 -30.01
CA ILE A 201 36.45 -30.21 -28.57
C ILE A 201 35.16 -30.26 -27.75
N SER A 202 35.15 -31.09 -26.71
CA SER A 202 34.01 -31.31 -25.81
C SER A 202 34.30 -30.70 -24.43
N CYS A 203 33.24 -30.31 -23.71
CA CYS A 203 33.35 -29.92 -22.30
C CYS A 203 33.99 -31.03 -21.46
N ASP A 204 34.55 -30.65 -20.31
CA ASP A 204 35.05 -31.60 -19.31
C ASP A 204 33.93 -32.55 -18.86
N GLU A 205 34.27 -33.80 -18.55
CA GLU A 205 33.30 -34.83 -18.15
C GLU A 205 32.54 -34.47 -16.86
N SER A 206 33.07 -33.54 -16.05
CA SER A 206 32.43 -33.05 -14.83
C SER A 206 31.34 -31.99 -15.06
N CYS A 207 31.21 -31.44 -16.27
CA CYS A 207 30.18 -30.44 -16.56
C CYS A 207 28.80 -31.10 -16.70
N GLU A 208 27.89 -30.79 -15.77
CA GLU A 208 26.51 -31.30 -15.80
C GLU A 208 25.64 -30.63 -16.89
N ALA A 209 26.04 -29.44 -17.35
CA ALA A 209 25.37 -28.65 -18.37
C ALA A 209 26.34 -28.24 -19.50
N GLY A 210 26.44 -26.94 -19.83
CA GLY A 210 27.40 -26.40 -20.79
C GLY A 210 28.75 -26.05 -20.17
N CYS A 211 29.67 -25.56 -21.00
CA CYS A 211 30.94 -24.97 -20.56
C CYS A 211 31.28 -23.73 -21.41
N TRP A 212 32.08 -22.85 -20.85
CA TRP A 212 32.56 -21.64 -21.53
C TRP A 212 33.97 -21.82 -22.13
N ASP A 213 34.70 -22.87 -21.73
CA ASP A 213 36.06 -23.21 -22.18
C ASP A 213 36.39 -24.69 -21.80
N GLU A 214 37.59 -25.16 -22.15
CA GLU A 214 38.14 -26.45 -21.74
C GLU A 214 38.44 -26.51 -20.23
N GLY A 215 38.05 -27.61 -19.58
CA GLY A 215 38.40 -27.92 -18.20
C GLY A 215 37.27 -27.66 -17.18
N PRO A 216 37.42 -28.20 -15.96
CA PRO A 216 36.35 -28.25 -14.96
C PRO A 216 35.97 -26.88 -14.37
N ASP A 217 36.89 -25.91 -14.38
CA ASP A 217 36.65 -24.56 -13.83
C ASP A 217 35.76 -23.69 -14.74
N HIS A 218 35.53 -24.14 -15.99
CA HIS A 218 34.78 -23.42 -16.99
C HIS A 218 33.39 -23.99 -17.26
N CYS A 219 32.95 -25.00 -16.48
CA CYS A 219 31.58 -25.49 -16.52
C CYS A 219 30.58 -24.37 -16.19
N GLN A 220 29.47 -24.33 -16.92
CA GLN A 220 28.38 -23.40 -16.67
C GLN A 220 27.70 -23.76 -15.34
N LYS A 221 27.65 -22.79 -14.43
CA LYS A 221 26.99 -22.92 -13.13
C LYS A 221 25.50 -22.61 -13.29
N GLN A 222 24.63 -23.58 -13.04
CA GLN A 222 23.18 -23.39 -13.12
C GLN A 222 22.62 -22.89 -11.79
N THR A 223 21.98 -21.72 -11.81
CA THR A 223 21.48 -21.04 -10.60
C THR A 223 20.02 -20.64 -10.68
N LEU A 224 19.32 -21.03 -11.76
CA LEU A 224 17.92 -20.70 -12.00
C LEU A 224 17.09 -21.88 -12.51
N THR A 225 17.61 -22.60 -13.50
CA THR A 225 16.91 -23.73 -14.14
C THR A 225 16.99 -25.01 -13.32
N ASN A 226 18.01 -25.16 -12.48
CA ASN A 226 18.21 -26.30 -11.58
C ASN A 226 17.68 -26.04 -10.15
N CYS A 227 16.73 -25.12 -9.98
CA CYS A 227 16.19 -24.76 -8.67
C CYS A 227 14.89 -25.49 -8.35
N ASP A 228 14.63 -25.71 -7.06
CA ASP A 228 13.31 -26.15 -6.61
C ASP A 228 12.23 -25.12 -6.98
N SER A 229 11.03 -25.59 -7.31
CA SER A 229 9.89 -24.74 -7.68
C SER A 229 9.44 -23.75 -6.59
N SER A 230 9.80 -23.99 -5.33
CA SER A 230 9.52 -23.09 -4.20
C SER A 230 10.51 -21.94 -4.06
N CYS A 231 11.66 -21.97 -4.76
CA CYS A 231 12.64 -20.91 -4.67
C CYS A 231 12.09 -19.59 -5.24
N PRO A 232 12.33 -18.45 -4.55
CA PRO A 232 11.79 -17.17 -4.99
C PRO A 232 12.44 -16.70 -6.31
N TYR A 233 13.72 -17.01 -6.53
CA TYR A 233 14.42 -16.61 -7.74
C TYR A 233 15.61 -17.52 -8.10
N ARG A 234 16.76 -17.37 -7.42
CA ARG A 234 17.99 -18.14 -7.67
C ARG A 234 18.21 -19.22 -6.60
N CYS A 235 19.12 -20.15 -6.85
CA CYS A 235 19.51 -21.19 -5.92
C CYS A 235 20.99 -21.58 -6.05
N ARG A 236 21.48 -22.37 -5.08
CA ARG A 236 22.78 -23.05 -5.09
C ARG A 236 22.71 -24.51 -5.56
N GLY A 237 21.51 -25.05 -5.70
CA GLY A 237 21.22 -26.45 -5.95
C GLY A 237 19.71 -26.72 -6.04
N PRO A 238 19.32 -27.99 -6.28
CA PRO A 238 17.94 -28.37 -6.57
C PRO A 238 17.04 -28.54 -5.34
N GLY A 239 17.56 -28.47 -4.11
CA GLY A 239 16.76 -28.61 -2.89
C GLY A 239 16.09 -27.30 -2.46
N PRO A 240 14.97 -27.34 -1.72
CA PRO A 240 14.34 -26.14 -1.16
C PRO A 240 15.23 -25.40 -0.14
N GLU A 241 16.19 -26.08 0.47
CA GLU A 241 17.22 -25.49 1.35
C GLU A 241 18.33 -24.73 0.59
N ASP A 242 18.43 -24.94 -0.72
CA ASP A 242 19.44 -24.32 -1.57
C ASP A 242 18.97 -22.97 -2.13
N CYS A 243 17.73 -22.57 -1.86
CA CYS A 243 17.17 -21.32 -2.34
C CYS A 243 17.95 -20.11 -1.80
N CYS A 244 18.20 -19.16 -2.69
CA CYS A 244 18.78 -17.87 -2.32
C CYS A 244 17.69 -16.89 -1.86
N HIS A 245 18.11 -15.86 -1.13
CA HIS A 245 17.23 -14.73 -0.84
C HIS A 245 16.71 -14.09 -2.14
N GLU A 246 15.47 -13.58 -2.13
CA GLU A 246 14.81 -12.99 -3.31
C GLU A 246 15.53 -11.74 -3.87
N GLN A 247 16.34 -11.09 -3.04
CA GLN A 247 17.15 -9.91 -3.36
C GLN A 247 18.52 -10.27 -3.98
N CYS A 248 18.86 -11.55 -4.09
CA CYS A 248 20.10 -11.99 -4.71
C CYS A 248 19.99 -12.06 -6.24
N ALA A 249 21.06 -11.71 -6.93
CA ALA A 249 21.24 -11.89 -8.37
C ALA A 249 22.45 -12.79 -8.67
N GLY A 250 22.35 -13.62 -9.70
CA GLY A 250 23.33 -14.63 -10.11
C GLY A 250 23.53 -15.80 -9.12
N GLY A 251 23.03 -15.70 -7.90
CA GLY A 251 23.09 -16.75 -6.89
C GLY A 251 23.62 -16.26 -5.55
N CYS A 252 23.90 -17.20 -4.64
CA CYS A 252 24.24 -16.91 -3.26
C CYS A 252 25.27 -17.92 -2.71
N THR A 253 25.75 -17.65 -1.50
CA THR A 253 26.57 -18.56 -0.70
C THR A 253 25.82 -19.10 0.53
N GLY A 254 24.68 -18.49 0.87
CA GLY A 254 23.79 -18.75 2.00
C GLY A 254 22.35 -18.31 1.69
N ASP A 255 21.46 -18.37 2.66
CA ASP A 255 20.02 -18.08 2.51
C ASP A 255 19.64 -16.62 2.85
N SER A 256 20.53 -15.86 3.49
CA SER A 256 20.31 -14.46 3.85
C SER A 256 20.59 -13.51 2.68
N ASN A 257 20.02 -12.31 2.74
CA ASN A 257 20.29 -11.21 1.81
C ASN A 257 21.71 -10.62 1.86
N ILE A 258 22.52 -10.99 2.85
CA ILE A 258 23.96 -10.67 2.92
C ILE A 258 24.84 -11.71 2.22
N ASP A 259 24.30 -12.90 1.96
CA ASP A 259 25.04 -14.01 1.37
C ASP A 259 24.95 -14.03 -0.16
N CYS A 260 24.34 -13.00 -0.75
CA CYS A 260 24.20 -12.85 -2.19
C CYS A 260 25.56 -12.65 -2.85
N LYS A 261 25.76 -13.25 -4.03
CA LYS A 261 26.97 -12.99 -4.83
C LYS A 261 27.00 -11.58 -5.43
N SER A 262 25.80 -11.05 -5.68
CA SER A 262 25.50 -9.70 -6.15
C SER A 262 24.05 -9.37 -5.81
N CYS A 263 23.74 -8.08 -5.62
CA CYS A 263 22.38 -7.63 -5.32
C CYS A 263 21.56 -7.41 -6.60
N ARG A 264 20.29 -7.83 -6.53
CA ARG A 264 19.33 -7.67 -7.63
C ARG A 264 18.99 -6.21 -7.89
N PHE A 265 18.68 -5.45 -6.84
CA PHE A 265 18.33 -4.03 -6.95
C PHE A 265 19.41 -3.15 -6.33
N LEU A 266 19.45 -3.06 -4.99
CA LEU A 266 20.28 -2.11 -4.28
C LEU A 266 21.18 -2.80 -3.26
N THR A 267 22.33 -2.19 -3.02
CA THR A 267 23.30 -2.62 -2.00
C THR A 267 23.35 -1.59 -0.88
N ASN A 268 23.04 -1.99 0.35
CA ASN A 268 23.18 -1.18 1.56
C ASN A 268 24.28 -1.78 2.44
N GLY A 269 25.50 -1.26 2.32
CA GLY A 269 26.67 -1.91 2.90
C GLY A 269 26.90 -3.30 2.29
N ASP A 270 26.79 -4.35 3.09
CA ASP A 270 26.90 -5.75 2.64
C ASP A 270 25.53 -6.41 2.39
N GLU A 271 24.42 -5.69 2.59
CA GLU A 271 23.06 -6.21 2.51
C GLU A 271 22.39 -5.88 1.17
N CYS A 272 21.76 -6.88 0.55
CA CYS A 272 20.93 -6.65 -0.63
C CYS A 272 19.50 -6.27 -0.24
N VAL A 273 19.08 -5.08 -0.65
CA VAL A 273 17.77 -4.50 -0.31
C VAL A 273 16.99 -4.11 -1.57
N SER A 274 15.67 -4.03 -1.43
CA SER A 274 14.77 -3.60 -2.51
C SER A 274 14.63 -2.08 -2.62
N ALA A 275 14.84 -1.36 -1.50
CA ALA A 275 14.81 0.09 -1.41
C ALA A 275 15.82 0.56 -0.34
N CYS A 276 16.42 1.74 -0.52
CA CYS A 276 17.24 2.32 0.53
C CYS A 276 16.38 2.73 1.74
N PRO A 277 16.96 2.78 2.97
CA PRO A 277 16.28 3.33 4.13
C PRO A 277 15.66 4.72 3.84
N PRO A 278 14.34 4.89 4.01
CA PRO A 278 13.63 6.12 3.61
C PRO A 278 13.94 7.28 4.56
N LYS A 279 13.76 8.52 4.10
CA LYS A 279 14.03 9.75 4.90
C LYS A 279 13.12 9.88 6.13
N LYS A 280 11.90 9.33 6.04
CA LYS A 280 10.90 9.34 7.10
C LYS A 280 10.46 7.92 7.40
N ILE A 281 10.30 7.60 8.68
CA ILE A 281 9.78 6.32 9.16
C ILE A 281 8.59 6.56 10.08
N TYR A 282 7.62 5.65 10.03
CA TYR A 282 6.53 5.65 10.98
C TYR A 282 7.01 5.06 12.30
N ASN A 283 6.93 5.83 13.38
CA ASN A 283 7.25 5.34 14.71
C ASN A 283 5.97 4.76 15.34
N PRO A 284 5.86 3.44 15.53
CA PRO A 284 4.66 2.81 16.06
C PRO A 284 4.42 3.10 17.56
N ALA A 285 5.38 3.68 18.29
CA ALA A 285 5.19 4.07 19.69
C ALA A 285 4.54 5.46 19.82
N THR A 286 4.90 6.38 18.92
CA THR A 286 4.34 7.75 18.88
C THR A 286 3.20 7.88 17.87
N PHE A 287 3.06 6.91 16.96
CA PHE A 287 2.16 6.92 15.81
C PHE A 287 2.39 8.15 14.92
N LEU A 288 3.61 8.67 14.91
CA LEU A 288 4.02 9.82 14.10
C LEU A 288 5.05 9.41 13.06
N THR A 289 5.05 10.13 11.95
CA THR A 289 6.11 10.04 10.95
C THR A 289 7.30 10.86 11.42
N GLU A 290 8.40 10.19 11.72
CA GLU A 290 9.64 10.78 12.25
C GLU A 290 10.77 10.70 11.21
N ILE A 291 11.78 11.56 11.34
CA ILE A 291 12.97 11.49 10.48
C ILE A 291 13.75 10.22 10.83
N ASN A 292 14.07 9.43 9.81
CA ASN A 292 14.80 8.18 9.97
C ASN A 292 16.30 8.48 10.19
N PRO A 293 16.88 8.13 11.36
CA PRO A 293 18.31 8.30 11.57
C PRO A 293 19.16 7.39 10.66
N GLU A 294 18.59 6.30 10.16
CA GLU A 294 19.24 5.38 9.23
C GLU A 294 18.99 5.72 7.77
N PHE A 295 18.46 6.91 7.46
CA PHE A 295 18.26 7.36 6.08
C PHE A 295 19.52 7.19 5.22
N ARG A 296 19.33 6.76 3.97
CA ARG A 296 20.38 6.66 2.95
C ARG A 296 19.85 7.14 1.60
N TYR A 297 20.69 7.83 0.84
CA TYR A 297 20.42 8.21 -0.54
C TYR A 297 20.65 7.03 -1.48
N GLU A 298 19.78 6.90 -2.47
CA GLU A 298 19.96 5.98 -3.58
C GLU A 298 20.81 6.63 -4.67
N HIS A 299 21.90 5.96 -5.04
CA HIS A 299 22.72 6.34 -6.18
C HIS A 299 23.31 5.10 -6.86
N LYS A 300 22.96 4.87 -8.13
CA LYS A 300 23.53 3.82 -9.00
C LYS A 300 23.59 2.42 -8.37
N GLY A 301 22.45 1.94 -7.88
CA GLY A 301 22.39 0.59 -7.31
C GLY A 301 22.92 0.49 -5.86
N GLN A 302 23.20 1.62 -5.19
CA GLN A 302 23.77 1.66 -3.84
C GLN A 302 23.02 2.63 -2.93
N CYS A 303 23.05 2.32 -1.64
CA CYS A 303 22.57 3.19 -0.57
C CYS A 303 23.76 3.90 0.09
N LEU A 304 23.79 5.22 0.03
CA LEU A 304 24.87 6.09 0.51
C LEU A 304 24.41 6.93 1.70
N GLU A 305 25.29 7.15 2.68
CA GLU A 305 25.02 8.07 3.80
C GLU A 305 24.93 9.53 3.35
N SER A 306 25.74 9.90 2.35
CA SER A 306 25.78 11.23 1.76
C SER A 306 26.00 11.13 0.26
N CYS A 307 25.48 12.09 -0.49
CA CYS A 307 25.76 12.17 -1.91
C CYS A 307 27.25 12.46 -2.17
N PRO A 308 27.84 11.94 -3.25
CA PRO A 308 29.18 12.31 -3.70
C PRO A 308 29.31 13.82 -3.92
N ASP A 309 30.50 14.40 -3.73
CA ASP A 309 30.77 15.85 -3.78
C ASP A 309 30.26 16.58 -5.04
N SER A 310 30.10 15.88 -6.17
CA SER A 310 29.61 16.43 -7.43
C SER A 310 28.09 16.36 -7.60
N LEU A 311 27.37 15.80 -6.64
CA LEU A 311 25.92 15.57 -6.67
C LEU A 311 25.28 16.19 -5.42
N VAL A 312 23.98 16.40 -5.51
CA VAL A 312 23.17 16.98 -4.44
C VAL A 312 22.06 16.03 -4.06
N GLY A 313 21.74 15.98 -2.76
CA GLY A 313 20.64 15.18 -2.26
C GLY A 313 19.30 15.84 -2.56
N GLN A 314 18.39 15.13 -3.23
CA GLN A 314 17.00 15.54 -3.35
C GLN A 314 16.11 14.34 -3.02
N ASP A 315 15.23 14.53 -2.02
CA ASP A 315 14.38 13.48 -1.47
C ASP A 315 15.17 12.23 -1.03
N GLN A 316 15.10 11.14 -1.80
CA GLN A 316 15.80 9.89 -1.55
C GLN A 316 16.95 9.65 -2.55
N PHE A 317 17.22 10.57 -3.48
CA PHE A 317 18.15 10.36 -4.59
C PHE A 317 19.30 11.37 -4.60
N CYS A 318 20.43 10.99 -5.18
CA CYS A 318 21.50 11.91 -5.54
C CYS A 318 21.34 12.37 -6.99
N VAL A 319 21.09 13.66 -7.19
CA VAL A 319 20.86 14.30 -8.50
C VAL A 319 22.01 15.25 -8.85
N GLU A 320 22.22 15.51 -10.14
CA GLU A 320 23.26 16.46 -10.60
C GLU A 320 22.85 17.91 -10.34
N GLU A 321 21.57 18.23 -10.54
CA GLU A 321 20.98 19.55 -10.31
C GLU A 321 19.63 19.40 -9.63
N CYS A 322 19.27 20.36 -8.78
CA CYS A 322 17.97 20.39 -8.13
C CYS A 322 16.84 20.57 -9.15
N SER A 323 15.70 19.97 -8.85
CA SER A 323 14.48 20.13 -9.65
C SER A 323 13.98 21.58 -9.65
N TYR A 324 13.07 21.91 -10.58
CA TYR A 324 12.43 23.22 -10.63
C TYR A 324 11.77 23.57 -9.29
N ASN A 325 11.96 24.80 -8.80
CA ASN A 325 11.58 25.30 -7.47
C ASN A 325 12.40 24.79 -6.27
N TYR A 326 13.51 24.11 -6.51
CA TYR A 326 14.47 23.74 -5.48
C TYR A 326 15.81 24.45 -5.70
N GLN A 327 16.49 24.78 -4.61
CA GLN A 327 17.83 25.33 -4.62
C GLN A 327 18.78 24.43 -3.84
N ASN A 328 20.03 24.33 -4.32
CA ASN A 328 21.08 23.63 -3.59
C ASN A 328 21.57 24.52 -2.44
N ILE A 329 21.35 24.07 -1.22
CA ILE A 329 21.92 24.63 0.01
C ILE A 329 22.75 23.53 0.66
N ASP A 330 24.07 23.72 0.72
CA ASP A 330 25.03 22.82 1.37
C ASP A 330 24.94 21.34 0.94
N GLY A 331 24.67 21.10 -0.34
CA GLY A 331 24.60 19.74 -0.91
C GLY A 331 23.22 19.09 -0.82
N GLU A 332 22.20 19.83 -0.38
CA GLU A 332 20.82 19.37 -0.31
C GLU A 332 19.89 20.32 -1.08
N CYS A 333 18.95 19.76 -1.84
CA CYS A 333 17.93 20.50 -2.56
C CYS A 333 16.80 20.86 -1.61
N ILE A 334 16.66 22.16 -1.33
CA ILE A 334 15.62 22.71 -0.46
C ILE A 334 14.61 23.46 -1.33
N GLU A 335 13.33 23.25 -1.07
CA GLU A 335 12.25 23.98 -1.75
C GLU A 335 12.37 25.48 -1.46
N CYS A 336 12.26 26.29 -2.51
CA CYS A 336 12.35 27.75 -2.42
C CYS A 336 11.02 28.33 -1.94
N ASP A 337 11.08 29.37 -1.10
CA ASP A 337 9.90 30.18 -0.78
C ASP A 337 9.65 31.17 -1.94
N GLY A 338 8.72 30.80 -2.83
CA GLY A 338 8.48 31.51 -4.08
C GLY A 338 9.47 31.13 -5.21
N ILE A 339 9.94 32.12 -5.97
CA ILE A 339 10.88 31.90 -7.09
C ILE A 339 12.29 31.69 -6.52
N CYS A 340 12.94 30.58 -6.89
CA CYS A 340 14.29 30.31 -6.42
C CYS A 340 15.28 31.43 -6.73
N PRO A 341 16.22 31.72 -5.80
CA PRO A 341 17.19 32.77 -6.01
C PRO A 341 18.01 32.57 -7.29
N LYS A 342 17.80 33.42 -8.29
CA LYS A 342 18.56 33.42 -9.54
C LYS A 342 19.49 34.62 -9.56
N GLY A 343 20.79 34.34 -9.54
CA GLY A 343 21.84 35.33 -9.72
C GLY A 343 21.99 35.71 -11.20
N CYS A 344 21.89 37.00 -11.51
CA CYS A 344 21.99 37.53 -12.86
C CYS A 344 23.04 38.64 -12.93
N ALA A 345 23.79 38.70 -14.03
CA ALA A 345 24.81 39.72 -14.20
C ALA A 345 24.17 41.10 -14.42
N GLY A 346 24.45 42.05 -13.52
CA GLY A 346 24.05 43.45 -13.62
C GLY A 346 24.89 44.24 -14.63
N LEU A 347 24.55 45.51 -14.81
CA LEU A 347 25.17 46.42 -15.78
C LEU A 347 26.62 46.77 -15.39
N SER A 348 27.45 46.99 -16.41
CA SER A 348 28.82 47.48 -16.26
C SER A 348 28.83 48.93 -15.77
N LEU A 349 29.98 49.41 -15.28
CA LEU A 349 30.14 50.80 -14.87
C LEU A 349 29.70 51.81 -15.95
N ASN A 350 28.76 52.69 -15.60
CA ASN A 350 28.13 53.69 -16.47
C ASN A 350 27.35 53.15 -17.69
N GLU A 351 27.13 51.83 -17.78
CA GLU A 351 26.21 51.24 -18.77
C GLU A 351 24.77 51.51 -18.30
N PHE A 352 23.93 52.04 -19.19
CA PHE A 352 22.50 52.26 -18.93
C PHE A 352 21.65 51.14 -19.54
N LEU A 353 20.48 50.91 -18.98
CA LEU A 353 19.58 49.85 -19.42
C LEU A 353 19.04 50.12 -20.84
N THR A 354 19.03 49.09 -21.69
CA THR A 354 18.47 49.10 -23.06
C THR A 354 17.56 47.89 -23.29
N VAL A 355 16.69 47.96 -24.30
CA VAL A 355 15.76 46.86 -24.64
C VAL A 355 16.50 45.57 -24.99
N ASP A 356 17.61 45.65 -25.74
CA ASP A 356 18.41 44.47 -26.13
C ASP A 356 18.94 43.69 -24.92
N LEU A 357 19.24 44.37 -23.81
CA LEU A 357 19.70 43.75 -22.58
C LEU A 357 18.57 43.03 -21.83
N ILE A 358 17.33 43.48 -22.00
CA ILE A 358 16.13 42.91 -21.36
C ILE A 358 15.64 41.72 -22.18
N ASP A 359 15.50 41.89 -23.50
CA ASP A 359 15.04 40.86 -24.44
C ASP A 359 16.03 39.70 -24.58
N GLY A 360 17.30 39.89 -24.20
CA GLY A 360 18.30 38.82 -24.13
C GLY A 360 18.15 37.88 -22.93
N ASP A 361 16.99 37.84 -22.28
CA ASP A 361 16.66 37.05 -21.08
C ASP A 361 17.59 37.27 -19.87
N ARG A 362 18.41 38.34 -19.88
CA ARG A 362 19.44 38.63 -18.87
C ARG A 362 18.86 38.88 -17.49
N PHE A 363 17.72 39.56 -17.43
CA PHE A 363 17.02 39.93 -16.20
C PHE A 363 15.76 39.09 -15.95
N LEU A 364 15.45 38.13 -16.83
CA LEU A 364 14.24 37.31 -16.71
C LEU A 364 14.32 36.39 -15.49
N ASN A 365 13.33 36.50 -14.58
CA ASN A 365 13.22 35.75 -13.32
C ASN A 365 14.42 35.89 -12.39
N CYS A 366 15.11 37.03 -12.43
CA CYS A 366 16.24 37.29 -11.55
C CYS A 366 15.76 37.76 -10.19
N THR A 367 16.37 37.23 -9.13
CA THR A 367 16.14 37.72 -7.76
C THR A 367 17.34 38.49 -7.24
N ARG A 368 18.55 38.19 -7.74
CA ARG A 368 19.79 38.83 -7.31
C ARG A 368 20.56 39.36 -8.50
N ILE A 369 20.84 40.65 -8.52
CA ILE A 369 21.66 41.31 -9.55
C ILE A 369 23.09 41.47 -9.05
N VAL A 370 24.02 40.78 -9.70
CA VAL A 370 25.47 40.86 -9.47
C VAL A 370 26.05 41.98 -10.34
N GLY A 371 26.17 43.19 -9.80
CA GLY A 371 26.53 44.41 -10.52
C GLY A 371 25.51 45.53 -10.31
N ASN A 372 25.40 46.41 -11.30
CA ASN A 372 24.66 47.68 -11.16
C ASN A 372 23.33 47.68 -11.91
N VAL A 373 22.45 48.62 -11.54
CA VAL A 373 21.27 48.99 -12.32
C VAL A 373 21.27 50.50 -12.50
N LEU A 374 21.25 50.95 -13.76
CA LEU A 374 21.25 52.35 -14.13
C LEU A 374 20.19 52.60 -15.19
N ILE A 375 19.17 53.38 -14.82
CA ILE A 375 18.06 53.79 -15.68
C ILE A 375 18.04 55.31 -15.69
N ASN A 376 18.33 55.90 -16.85
CA ASN A 376 18.36 57.35 -17.01
C ASN A 376 17.61 57.80 -18.27
N GLU A 377 17.60 59.11 -18.55
CA GLU A 377 17.01 59.68 -19.78
C GLU A 377 17.47 59.01 -21.08
N GLU A 378 18.70 58.47 -21.16
CA GLU A 378 19.17 57.78 -22.37
C GLU A 378 18.49 56.42 -22.57
N SER A 379 18.13 55.71 -21.50
CA SER A 379 17.42 54.43 -21.57
C SER A 379 16.09 54.52 -22.32
N PHE A 380 15.44 55.69 -22.30
CA PHE A 380 14.11 55.88 -22.90
C PHE A 380 14.13 56.51 -24.30
N LYS A 381 15.29 56.83 -24.86
CA LYS A 381 15.36 57.49 -26.18
C LYS A 381 15.25 56.49 -27.32
N ASP A 382 14.33 56.77 -28.24
CA ASP A 382 14.29 56.10 -29.54
C ASP A 382 15.35 56.69 -30.49
N GLU A 383 16.28 55.87 -30.97
CA GLU A 383 17.18 56.24 -32.07
C GLU A 383 16.74 55.59 -33.38
N LEU A 384 15.80 56.26 -34.06
CA LEU A 384 15.20 55.82 -35.33
C LEU A 384 16.20 55.49 -36.45
N LEU A 385 17.41 56.07 -36.44
CA LEU A 385 18.46 55.81 -37.43
C LEU A 385 19.35 54.61 -37.08
N ALA A 386 19.46 54.28 -35.78
CA ALA A 386 20.24 53.15 -35.28
C ALA A 386 19.35 51.90 -35.06
N GLY A 387 18.03 52.04 -35.17
CA GLY A 387 17.07 50.96 -34.89
C GLY A 387 16.90 50.66 -33.41
N VAL A 388 17.40 51.52 -32.52
CA VAL A 388 17.31 51.37 -31.07
C VAL A 388 15.96 51.90 -30.61
N VAL A 389 15.22 51.05 -29.89
CA VAL A 389 13.95 51.38 -29.26
C VAL A 389 14.21 51.69 -27.78
N GLY A 390 13.62 52.78 -27.28
CA GLY A 390 13.69 53.12 -25.87
C GLY A 390 12.89 52.13 -25.01
N ILE A 391 13.33 51.95 -23.77
CA ILE A 391 12.59 51.09 -22.83
C ILE A 391 11.20 51.67 -22.53
N THR A 392 10.28 50.80 -22.12
CA THR A 392 8.91 51.17 -21.70
C THR A 392 8.65 50.60 -20.32
N ALA A 393 7.56 51.01 -19.66
CA ALA A 393 7.20 50.49 -18.35
C ALA A 393 7.06 48.95 -18.32
N ALA A 394 6.51 48.36 -19.38
CA ALA A 394 6.36 46.90 -19.48
C ALA A 394 7.71 46.16 -19.51
N HIS A 395 8.77 46.78 -20.06
CA HIS A 395 10.10 46.17 -20.07
C HIS A 395 10.73 46.13 -18.67
N LEU A 396 10.31 46.99 -17.75
CA LEU A 396 10.88 47.08 -16.40
C LEU A 396 10.30 46.06 -15.42
N GLU A 397 9.21 45.36 -15.78
CA GLU A 397 8.60 44.29 -14.96
C GLU A 397 9.57 43.16 -14.61
N VAL A 398 10.64 42.98 -15.39
CA VAL A 398 11.72 42.03 -15.09
C VAL A 398 12.41 42.28 -13.74
N PHE A 399 12.34 43.51 -13.20
CA PHE A 399 12.91 43.84 -11.90
C PHE A 399 11.98 43.52 -10.73
N ARG A 400 10.71 43.19 -10.99
CA ARG A 400 9.72 42.93 -9.93
C ARG A 400 10.11 41.76 -9.03
N SER A 401 10.80 40.74 -9.57
CA SER A 401 11.29 39.60 -8.79
C SER A 401 12.60 39.87 -8.04
N VAL A 402 13.24 41.03 -8.23
CA VAL A 402 14.58 41.32 -7.69
C VAL A 402 14.49 41.73 -6.23
N THR A 403 15.21 41.02 -5.38
CA THR A 403 15.32 41.26 -3.94
C THR A 403 16.68 41.85 -3.53
N GLU A 404 17.75 41.66 -4.32
CA GLU A 404 19.06 42.23 -4.04
C GLU A 404 19.78 42.77 -5.29
N ILE A 405 20.38 43.95 -5.17
CA ILE A 405 21.35 44.51 -6.11
C ILE A 405 22.69 44.66 -5.36
N THR A 406 23.75 44.02 -5.82
CA THR A 406 25.07 44.06 -5.14
C THR A 406 25.85 45.35 -5.37
N GLY A 407 25.69 45.99 -6.53
CA GLY A 407 26.29 47.29 -6.87
C GLY A 407 25.39 48.47 -6.49
N TYR A 408 25.26 49.45 -7.38
CA TYR A 408 24.38 50.61 -7.19
C TYR A 408 23.06 50.53 -7.95
N LEU A 409 22.05 51.26 -7.46
CA LEU A 409 20.79 51.54 -8.17
C LEU A 409 20.70 53.04 -8.48
N VAL A 410 20.57 53.39 -9.76
CA VAL A 410 20.43 54.77 -10.22
C VAL A 410 19.18 54.91 -11.07
N LEU A 411 18.26 55.74 -10.61
CA LEU A 411 17.00 56.08 -11.29
C LEU A 411 16.95 57.60 -11.47
N THR A 412 17.10 58.09 -12.71
CA THR A 412 17.17 59.54 -12.97
C THR A 412 16.54 59.95 -14.30
N TRP A 413 15.37 60.60 -14.24
CA TRP A 413 14.70 61.22 -15.39
C TRP A 413 13.80 62.35 -14.93
N ASP A 414 13.58 63.34 -15.79
CA ASP A 414 12.80 64.55 -15.51
C ASP A 414 11.59 64.74 -16.45
N THR A 415 11.45 63.92 -17.49
CA THR A 415 10.38 64.11 -18.48
C THR A 415 9.09 63.31 -18.18
N PRO A 416 7.91 63.96 -18.22
CA PRO A 416 6.60 63.29 -18.04
C PRO A 416 6.20 62.38 -19.21
N LYS A 417 7.02 62.28 -20.27
CA LYS A 417 6.69 61.53 -21.49
C LYS A 417 6.68 60.01 -21.29
N HIS A 418 7.32 59.52 -20.23
CA HIS A 418 7.53 58.09 -20.03
C HIS A 418 6.42 57.40 -19.25
N ASN A 419 5.46 58.15 -18.66
CA ASN A 419 4.37 57.63 -17.83
C ASN A 419 4.82 56.72 -16.65
N LEU A 420 6.12 56.73 -16.33
CA LEU A 420 6.73 56.02 -15.20
C LEU A 420 6.76 56.94 -14.00
N ILE A 421 5.60 57.04 -13.36
CA ILE A 421 5.36 57.77 -12.12
C ILE A 421 5.17 56.81 -10.92
N ASP A 422 5.24 55.51 -11.18
CA ASP A 422 5.07 54.41 -10.23
C ASP A 422 6.27 53.46 -10.37
N LEU A 423 6.96 53.19 -9.27
CA LEU A 423 8.10 52.28 -9.17
C LEU A 423 7.80 50.98 -8.42
N THR A 424 6.55 50.53 -8.38
CA THR A 424 6.14 49.19 -7.85
C THR A 424 6.92 48.02 -8.44
N ILE A 425 7.59 48.20 -9.57
CA ILE A 425 8.60 47.26 -10.11
C ILE A 425 9.76 46.94 -9.15
N PHE A 426 9.99 47.72 -8.08
CA PHE A 426 11.01 47.46 -7.06
C PHE A 426 10.41 47.15 -5.67
N GLU A 427 9.12 46.82 -5.59
CA GLU A 427 8.41 46.57 -4.31
C GLU A 427 9.07 45.47 -3.46
N ASN A 428 9.71 44.49 -4.11
CA ASN A 428 10.37 43.34 -3.48
C ASN A 428 11.88 43.56 -3.22
N LEU A 429 12.45 44.72 -3.61
CA LEU A 429 13.87 44.98 -3.44
C LEU A 429 14.22 45.20 -1.96
N GLU A 430 14.99 44.31 -1.37
CA GLU A 430 15.35 44.34 0.06
C GLU A 430 16.70 45.02 0.35
N LYS A 431 17.65 44.93 -0.60
CA LYS A 431 19.02 45.34 -0.35
C LYS A 431 19.74 45.93 -1.55
N ILE A 432 20.51 46.99 -1.30
CA ILE A 432 21.48 47.59 -2.24
C ILE A 432 22.88 47.51 -1.60
N GLY A 433 23.77 46.71 -2.20
CA GLY A 433 25.06 46.31 -1.62
C GLY A 433 26.18 47.34 -1.75
N GLY A 434 26.10 48.26 -2.71
CA GLY A 434 27.06 49.36 -2.90
C GLY A 434 28.52 48.93 -3.05
N GLU A 435 28.79 47.70 -3.52
CA GLU A 435 30.14 47.24 -3.88
C GLU A 435 30.77 48.14 -4.96
N GLU A 436 29.90 48.73 -5.79
CA GLU A 436 30.21 49.79 -6.74
C GLU A 436 29.30 51.00 -6.48
N THR A 437 29.75 52.20 -6.84
CA THR A 437 29.03 53.46 -6.61
C THR A 437 29.03 54.34 -7.86
N SER A 438 27.96 55.09 -8.07
CA SER A 438 27.80 56.02 -9.19
C SER A 438 28.10 57.47 -8.80
N VAL A 439 28.65 58.26 -9.73
CA VAL A 439 29.00 59.67 -9.49
C VAL A 439 27.79 60.56 -9.79
N HIS A 440 27.37 61.37 -8.81
CA HIS A 440 26.38 62.44 -9.00
C HIS A 440 26.84 63.72 -8.30
N GLU A 441 26.80 64.85 -9.03
CA GLU A 441 27.27 66.16 -8.55
C GLU A 441 28.66 66.15 -7.86
N GLY A 442 29.56 65.25 -8.29
CA GLY A 442 30.93 65.13 -7.78
C GLY A 442 31.11 64.29 -6.51
N LYS A 443 30.04 63.64 -6.03
CA LYS A 443 30.05 62.65 -4.92
C LYS A 443 29.67 61.26 -5.46
N LEU A 444 29.98 60.22 -4.68
CA LEU A 444 29.66 58.82 -4.99
C LEU A 444 28.44 58.38 -4.18
N TYR A 445 27.50 57.69 -4.82
CA TYR A 445 26.28 57.17 -4.19
C TYR A 445 26.03 55.72 -4.59
N ALA A 446 25.49 54.93 -3.67
CA ALA A 446 25.00 53.58 -3.94
C ALA A 446 23.54 53.59 -4.39
N PHE A 447 22.76 54.58 -3.97
CA PHE A 447 21.37 54.74 -4.40
C PHE A 447 21.07 56.19 -4.81
N ILE A 448 20.58 56.37 -6.03
CA ILE A 448 20.16 57.67 -6.57
C ILE A 448 18.70 57.57 -7.03
N LEU A 449 17.81 58.29 -6.37
CA LEU A 449 16.40 58.44 -6.75
C LEU A 449 16.12 59.90 -7.13
N ASN A 450 16.36 60.24 -8.40
CA ASN A 450 16.25 61.60 -8.92
C ASN A 450 15.13 61.69 -9.98
N ILE A 451 13.89 61.54 -9.55
CA ILE A 451 12.69 61.58 -10.39
C ILE A 451 11.72 62.63 -9.85
N PRO A 452 11.79 63.90 -10.30
CA PRO A 452 11.00 64.99 -9.72
C PRO A 452 9.47 64.87 -9.87
N LEU A 453 8.99 64.00 -10.77
CA LEU A 453 7.57 63.78 -11.08
C LEU A 453 7.03 62.44 -10.56
N LEU A 454 7.76 61.78 -9.68
CA LEU A 454 7.39 60.48 -9.13
C LEU A 454 6.17 60.60 -8.21
N GLU A 455 5.13 59.81 -8.46
CA GLU A 455 3.92 59.78 -7.62
C GLU A 455 3.98 58.65 -6.58
N ILE A 456 4.52 57.48 -6.92
CA ILE A 456 4.66 56.32 -6.03
C ILE A 456 6.07 55.75 -6.17
N ALA A 457 6.77 55.58 -5.06
CA ALA A 457 8.11 54.99 -5.02
C ALA A 457 8.10 53.73 -4.15
N ASP A 458 7.40 52.70 -4.59
CA ASP A 458 7.19 51.51 -3.76
C ASP A 458 8.48 50.69 -3.59
N PHE A 459 9.22 51.00 -2.52
CA PHE A 459 10.39 50.26 -2.04
C PHE A 459 10.09 49.65 -0.66
N SER A 460 8.86 49.16 -0.47
CA SER A 460 8.37 48.74 0.86
C SER A 460 9.17 47.59 1.48
N SER A 461 9.79 46.74 0.67
CA SER A 461 10.67 45.66 1.17
C SER A 461 12.10 46.12 1.46
N LEU A 462 12.51 47.33 1.07
CA LEU A 462 13.89 47.81 1.17
C LEU A 462 14.29 48.00 2.62
N LYS A 463 15.31 47.26 3.06
CA LYS A 463 15.79 47.21 4.45
C LYS A 463 17.17 47.82 4.61
N SER A 464 18.02 47.79 3.59
CA SER A 464 19.40 48.29 3.71
C SER A 464 20.03 48.76 2.41
N VAL A 465 20.84 49.81 2.53
CA VAL A 465 21.67 50.39 1.48
C VAL A 465 23.07 50.63 2.04
N ASN A 466 24.06 49.97 1.45
CA ASN A 466 25.45 50.14 1.83
C ASN A 466 26.17 51.17 0.95
N GLY A 467 25.84 52.44 1.16
CA GLY A 467 26.54 53.59 0.59
C GLY A 467 25.71 54.85 0.73
N ASP A 468 26.26 55.99 0.29
CA ASP A 468 25.54 57.26 0.35
C ASP A 468 24.28 57.21 -0.54
N ILE A 469 23.23 57.92 -0.10
CA ILE A 469 21.94 57.99 -0.80
C ILE A 469 21.68 59.42 -1.25
N PHE A 470 21.27 59.59 -2.51
CA PHE A 470 20.74 60.84 -3.04
C PHE A 470 19.28 60.66 -3.44
N TYR A 471 18.39 61.52 -2.97
CA TYR A 471 17.00 61.50 -3.42
C TYR A 471 16.39 62.90 -3.59
N VAL A 472 15.40 63.00 -4.47
CA VAL A 472 14.49 64.15 -4.59
C VAL A 472 13.19 63.79 -3.88
N ASP A 473 12.78 64.61 -2.91
CA ASP A 473 11.52 64.41 -2.19
C ASP A 473 10.32 64.68 -3.13
N THR A 474 9.31 63.79 -3.07
CA THR A 474 8.08 63.82 -3.88
C THR A 474 6.79 63.69 -3.05
N CYS A 475 6.83 64.04 -1.76
CA CYS A 475 5.69 64.18 -0.82
C CYS A 475 5.37 62.98 0.11
N TYR A 476 5.79 61.76 -0.18
CA TYR A 476 5.55 60.60 0.71
C TYR A 476 6.76 60.27 1.59
N HIS A 477 7.95 60.63 1.12
CA HIS A 477 9.21 60.27 1.73
C HIS A 477 9.65 61.29 2.79
N THR A 478 10.36 60.82 3.80
CA THR A 478 11.07 61.68 4.75
C THR A 478 12.55 61.39 4.70
N ARG A 479 13.35 62.31 5.23
CA ARG A 479 14.79 62.08 5.39
C ARG A 479 15.06 60.90 6.32
N GLU A 480 14.27 60.78 7.37
CA GLU A 480 14.39 59.76 8.40
C GLU A 480 14.26 58.35 7.81
N MET A 481 13.33 58.13 6.87
CA MET A 481 13.21 56.84 6.16
C MET A 481 14.54 56.41 5.51
N PHE A 482 15.18 57.30 4.75
CA PHE A 482 16.43 56.97 4.07
C PHE A 482 17.61 56.84 5.03
N VAL A 483 17.58 57.48 6.20
CA VAL A 483 18.61 57.32 7.23
C VAL A 483 18.52 55.93 7.87
N GLU A 484 17.31 55.40 8.11
CA GLU A 484 17.10 54.04 8.63
C GLU A 484 17.55 52.95 7.64
N LEU A 485 17.61 53.27 6.34
CA LEU A 485 18.15 52.36 5.32
C LEU A 485 19.68 52.28 5.32
N LEU A 486 20.40 53.22 5.94
CA LEU A 486 21.87 53.23 5.89
C LEU A 486 22.45 52.03 6.64
N TYR A 487 23.34 51.30 5.99
CA TYR A 487 24.08 50.20 6.61
C TYR A 487 24.97 50.67 7.78
N ASP A 488 25.63 51.83 7.63
CA ASP A 488 26.40 52.51 8.68
C ASP A 488 26.08 54.02 8.69
N PRO A 489 25.08 54.46 9.47
CA PRO A 489 24.67 55.86 9.53
C PRO A 489 25.74 56.79 10.14
N THR A 490 26.84 56.24 10.67
CA THR A 490 27.96 57.06 11.19
C THR A 490 28.98 57.44 10.11
N GLN A 491 29.03 56.68 9.01
CA GLN A 491 29.98 56.88 7.92
C GLN A 491 29.31 57.30 6.60
N GLN A 492 28.00 57.08 6.47
CA GLN A 492 27.24 57.34 5.26
C GLN A 492 26.38 58.60 5.39
N GLU A 493 26.09 59.23 4.25
CA GLU A 493 25.28 60.45 4.18
C GLU A 493 24.04 60.25 3.28
N VAL A 494 22.90 60.75 3.76
CA VAL A 494 21.72 60.98 2.91
C VAL A 494 21.74 62.43 2.44
N VAL A 495 21.68 62.66 1.13
CA VAL A 495 21.54 63.98 0.51
C VAL A 495 20.13 64.11 -0.06
N GLU A 496 19.38 65.04 0.52
CA GLU A 496 18.00 65.34 0.15
C GLU A 496 17.94 66.62 -0.68
N ARG A 497 17.11 66.62 -1.72
CA ARG A 497 16.77 67.81 -2.51
C ARG A 497 15.26 68.05 -2.47
N SER A 498 14.86 69.28 -2.14
CA SER A 498 13.45 69.64 -1.95
C SER A 498 12.60 69.49 -3.22
N PRO A 499 11.29 69.19 -3.09
CA PRO A 499 10.39 69.03 -4.23
C PRO A 499 10.23 70.32 -5.03
N GLN A 500 9.86 70.21 -6.32
CA GLN A 500 9.39 71.37 -7.10
C GLN A 500 7.92 71.73 -6.83
N THR A 501 7.17 70.88 -6.11
CA THR A 501 5.72 70.94 -5.91
C THR A 501 5.33 71.06 -4.43
N GLN A 502 4.21 71.75 -4.13
CA GLN A 502 3.67 71.85 -2.77
C GLN A 502 2.79 70.65 -2.44
N CYS A 503 3.19 69.86 -1.44
CA CYS A 503 2.46 68.69 -0.95
C CYS A 503 1.24 69.08 -0.08
N GLY A 504 0.17 68.28 -0.11
CA GLY A 504 -1.01 68.41 0.78
C GLY A 504 -0.75 67.92 2.22
N THR A 505 -1.68 68.10 3.17
CA THR A 505 -1.55 67.53 4.52
C THR A 505 -2.09 66.09 4.58
N SER A 506 -1.31 65.17 5.16
CA SER A 506 -1.57 63.73 5.40
C SER A 506 -1.61 62.88 4.12
N LEU A 507 -0.43 62.38 3.70
CA LEU A 507 -0.24 61.59 2.48
C LEU A 507 -0.16 60.08 2.72
N CYS A 508 0.36 59.64 3.87
CA CYS A 508 0.45 58.22 4.24
C CYS A 508 -0.85 57.70 4.87
N ASP A 509 -1.00 56.37 4.85
CA ASP A 509 -2.09 55.66 5.55
C ASP A 509 -2.03 55.89 7.06
N GLU A 510 -3.18 55.80 7.74
CA GLU A 510 -3.29 56.01 9.20
C GLU A 510 -2.57 54.91 10.01
N GLU A 511 -2.42 53.73 9.43
CA GLU A 511 -1.66 52.62 10.01
C GLU A 511 -0.15 52.76 9.83
N CYS A 512 0.34 53.78 9.10
CA CYS A 512 1.77 54.10 9.04
C CYS A 512 2.22 54.93 10.25
N THR A 513 3.47 54.76 10.68
CA THR A 513 4.11 55.68 11.63
C THR A 513 4.41 57.03 10.99
N ASP A 514 4.78 58.02 11.83
CA ASP A 514 5.14 59.36 11.37
C ASP A 514 6.54 59.40 10.70
N ILE A 515 7.24 58.26 10.60
CA ILE A 515 8.53 58.14 9.90
C ILE A 515 8.33 58.33 8.39
N GLY A 516 7.21 57.87 7.82
CA GLY A 516 6.88 58.08 6.40
C GLY A 516 6.45 56.80 5.68
N CYS A 517 6.23 56.93 4.37
CA CYS A 517 5.70 55.85 3.53
C CYS A 517 6.23 55.96 2.10
N TRP A 518 6.13 54.86 1.36
CA TRP A 518 6.45 54.76 -0.06
C TRP A 518 5.25 55.10 -0.97
N GLY A 519 4.07 55.23 -0.38
CA GLY A 519 2.82 55.53 -1.06
C GLY A 519 1.64 55.61 -0.08
N PRO A 520 0.41 55.82 -0.58
CA PRO A 520 -0.75 56.13 0.26
C PRO A 520 -1.43 54.92 0.93
N SER A 521 -1.05 53.68 0.62
CA SER A 521 -1.73 52.48 1.14
C SER A 521 -1.07 51.91 2.41
N ALA A 522 -1.82 51.14 3.20
CA ALA A 522 -1.32 50.46 4.39
C ALA A 522 -0.20 49.42 4.13
N GLY A 523 -0.04 48.95 2.89
CA GLY A 523 1.08 48.09 2.49
C GLY A 523 2.35 48.86 2.11
N GLN A 524 2.27 50.19 2.06
CA GLN A 524 3.37 51.07 1.64
C GLN A 524 3.98 51.85 2.81
N CYS A 525 3.67 51.47 4.04
CA CYS A 525 4.27 52.08 5.21
C CYS A 525 5.75 51.69 5.31
N PHE A 526 6.62 52.64 5.66
CA PHE A 526 8.00 52.29 6.01
C PHE A 526 8.06 51.47 7.31
N THR A 527 7.20 51.82 8.25
CA THR A 527 7.04 51.08 9.51
C THR A 527 5.58 51.17 9.94
N CYS A 528 4.99 50.01 10.25
CA CYS A 528 3.63 49.91 10.74
C CYS A 528 3.49 50.54 12.13
N ARG A 529 2.33 51.14 12.39
CA ARG A 529 2.02 51.75 13.70
C ARG A 529 1.73 50.70 14.77
N ASN A 530 1.09 49.59 14.38
CA ASN A 530 0.62 48.55 15.30
C ASN A 530 1.18 47.16 14.96
N TYR A 531 0.67 46.51 13.91
CA TYR A 531 1.11 45.18 13.47
C TYR A 531 1.28 45.13 11.95
N GLY A 532 2.19 44.28 11.47
CA GLY A 532 2.31 43.93 10.05
C GLY A 532 1.82 42.51 9.76
N LEU A 533 1.14 42.30 8.66
CA LEU A 533 0.90 40.96 8.09
C LEU A 533 2.19 40.45 7.42
N GLU A 534 2.24 39.15 7.07
CA GLU A 534 3.39 38.54 6.36
C GLU A 534 3.70 39.22 5.02
N ASP A 535 2.69 39.76 4.34
CA ASP A 535 2.84 40.49 3.07
C ASP A 535 3.28 41.96 3.24
N GLY A 536 3.58 42.39 4.48
CA GLY A 536 3.98 43.76 4.82
C GLY A 536 2.81 44.72 5.05
N THR A 537 1.56 44.30 4.88
CA THR A 537 0.40 45.17 5.10
C THR A 537 0.22 45.52 6.57
N CYS A 538 0.17 46.82 6.88
CA CYS A 538 -0.07 47.28 8.24
C CYS A 538 -1.54 47.16 8.64
N VAL A 539 -1.77 46.61 9.83
CA VAL A 539 -3.11 46.43 10.41
C VAL A 539 -3.14 46.89 11.87
N PRO A 540 -4.29 47.38 12.35
CA PRO A 540 -4.41 47.83 13.74
C PRO A 540 -4.38 46.66 14.75
N LEU A 541 -4.84 45.47 14.35
CA LEU A 541 -4.92 44.26 15.17
C LEU A 541 -4.77 43.01 14.28
N CYS A 542 -4.08 41.98 14.79
CA CYS A 542 -4.09 40.65 14.18
C CYS A 542 -5.46 39.98 14.34
N ASP A 543 -5.88 39.20 13.34
CA ASP A 543 -7.13 38.42 13.44
C ASP A 543 -6.94 37.26 14.44
N PRO A 544 -7.66 37.24 15.58
CA PRO A 544 -7.46 36.26 16.63
C PRO A 544 -7.89 34.83 16.25
N GLU A 545 -8.65 34.64 15.16
CA GLU A 545 -9.04 33.30 14.72
C GLU A 545 -7.98 32.63 13.85
N ASN A 546 -7.21 33.42 13.10
CA ASN A 546 -6.31 32.93 12.06
C ASN A 546 -4.85 33.34 12.26
N HIS A 547 -4.56 34.27 13.17
CA HIS A 547 -3.19 34.74 13.41
C HIS A 547 -2.80 34.64 14.88
N PHE A 548 -1.52 34.36 15.10
CA PHE A 548 -0.84 34.58 16.37
C PHE A 548 0.08 35.81 16.27
N ILE A 549 0.36 36.43 17.41
CA ILE A 549 1.24 37.60 17.46
C ILE A 549 2.68 37.13 17.60
N ILE A 550 3.51 37.50 16.62
CA ILE A 550 4.97 37.37 16.67
C ILE A 550 5.50 38.68 17.28
N PRO A 551 6.06 38.64 18.50
CA PRO A 551 6.65 39.82 19.09
C PRO A 551 7.90 40.24 18.32
N PRO A 552 8.21 41.55 18.25
CA PRO A 552 9.42 42.04 17.59
C PRO A 552 10.67 41.46 18.25
N THR A 553 11.70 41.17 17.44
CA THR A 553 12.98 40.61 17.90
C THR A 553 13.87 41.63 18.61
N ASP A 554 13.67 42.92 18.33
CA ASP A 554 14.41 44.04 18.91
C ASP A 554 13.50 44.93 19.77
N ASP A 555 14.07 45.59 20.79
CA ASP A 555 13.40 46.44 21.81
C ASP A 555 12.71 47.72 21.27
N GLY A 556 12.28 47.74 20.01
CA GLY A 556 11.58 48.84 19.35
C GLY A 556 10.90 48.48 18.02
N GLY A 557 10.85 47.19 17.64
CA GLY A 557 10.19 46.76 16.41
C GLY A 557 8.66 46.70 16.53
N VAL A 558 7.99 46.54 15.38
CA VAL A 558 6.55 46.29 15.28
C VAL A 558 6.32 44.77 15.33
N GLY A 559 5.32 44.31 16.10
CA GLY A 559 4.94 42.89 16.07
C GLY A 559 4.31 42.51 14.72
N THR A 560 4.46 41.26 14.30
CA THR A 560 3.83 40.75 13.08
C THR A 560 2.74 39.72 13.39
N CYS A 561 1.79 39.56 12.47
CA CYS A 561 0.73 38.57 12.56
C CYS A 561 1.16 37.32 11.78
N GLY A 562 1.54 36.26 12.48
CA GLY A 562 1.86 34.97 11.86
C GLY A 562 0.60 34.13 11.66
N LEU A 563 0.52 33.36 10.58
CA LEU A 563 -0.63 32.51 10.30
C LEU A 563 -0.67 31.25 11.18
N CYS A 564 -1.86 30.89 11.65
CA CYS A 564 -2.11 29.60 12.29
C CYS A 564 -2.08 28.46 11.27
N ASP A 565 -1.72 27.26 11.73
CA ASP A 565 -1.84 26.03 10.95
C ASP A 565 -3.29 25.82 10.48
N GLU A 566 -3.47 25.31 9.27
CA GLU A 566 -4.79 25.06 8.68
C GLU A 566 -5.65 24.07 9.49
N GLN A 567 -5.03 23.22 10.30
CA GLN A 567 -5.68 22.29 11.21
C GLN A 567 -6.16 22.95 12.51
N CYS A 568 -5.89 24.24 12.74
CA CYS A 568 -6.39 24.98 13.89
C CYS A 568 -7.82 25.50 13.70
N THR A 569 -8.53 25.65 14.82
CA THR A 569 -9.81 26.36 14.91
C THR A 569 -9.87 27.14 16.23
N GLY A 570 -10.35 28.39 16.18
CA GLY A 570 -10.43 29.25 17.35
C GLY A 570 -9.09 29.87 17.79
N GLY A 571 -8.14 30.02 16.86
CA GLY A 571 -6.82 30.61 17.08
C GLY A 571 -5.71 29.61 17.41
N CYS A 572 -4.50 30.13 17.52
CA CYS A 572 -3.27 29.39 17.82
C CYS A 572 -2.30 30.23 18.65
N THR A 573 -1.30 29.60 19.24
CA THR A 573 -0.19 30.25 19.94
C THR A 573 1.10 30.28 19.13
N GLY A 574 1.10 29.71 17.93
CA GLY A 574 2.26 29.49 17.07
C GLY A 574 1.84 28.84 15.75
N PRO A 575 2.80 28.62 14.83
CA PRO A 575 2.51 28.21 13.46
C PRO A 575 2.30 26.69 13.30
N SER A 576 2.59 25.87 14.32
CA SER A 576 2.49 24.42 14.21
C SER A 576 1.06 23.93 14.44
N ASN A 577 0.69 22.80 13.83
CA ASN A 577 -0.49 22.02 14.20
C ASN A 577 -0.55 21.55 15.67
N THR A 578 0.52 21.75 16.44
CA THR A 578 0.55 21.55 17.90
C THR A 578 0.25 22.79 18.72
N ASP A 579 0.35 23.97 18.11
CA ASP A 579 0.12 25.26 18.75
C ASP A 579 -1.35 25.69 18.67
N CYS A 580 -2.23 24.84 18.12
CA CYS A 580 -3.64 25.13 18.01
C CYS A 580 -4.30 25.21 19.39
N ILE A 581 -5.16 26.21 19.58
CA ILE A 581 -6.04 26.27 20.77
C ILE A 581 -7.04 25.10 20.72
N SER A 582 -7.50 24.73 19.52
CA SER A 582 -8.34 23.56 19.29
C SER A 582 -8.16 23.02 17.88
N CYS A 583 -8.30 21.70 17.71
CA CYS A 583 -8.19 21.06 16.41
C CYS A 583 -9.48 21.20 15.59
N ARG A 584 -9.32 21.55 14.32
CA ARG A 584 -10.39 21.63 13.33
C ARG A 584 -11.07 20.28 13.14
N ASN A 585 -10.27 19.24 12.85
CA ASN A 585 -10.75 17.89 12.57
C ASN A 585 -10.46 16.94 13.74
N PHE A 586 -9.28 16.31 13.78
CA PHE A 586 -8.92 15.35 14.81
C PHE A 586 -7.63 15.72 15.54
N GLN A 587 -7.41 15.09 16.69
CA GLN A 587 -6.29 15.29 17.58
C GLN A 587 -5.61 13.94 17.88
N ILE A 588 -4.30 13.87 17.61
CA ILE A 588 -3.42 12.76 17.99
C ILE A 588 -2.44 13.31 19.03
N GLY A 589 -2.66 13.00 20.31
CA GLY A 589 -1.86 13.59 21.39
C GLY A 589 -2.00 15.12 21.42
N SER A 590 -0.91 15.86 21.18
CA SER A 590 -0.92 17.33 21.05
C SER A 590 -1.05 17.82 19.60
N HIS A 591 -1.08 16.93 18.60
CA HIS A 591 -1.10 17.31 17.19
C HIS A 591 -2.51 17.35 16.64
N CYS A 592 -2.84 18.41 15.90
CA CYS A 592 -4.05 18.46 15.09
C CYS A 592 -3.78 17.86 13.70
N THR A 593 -4.70 17.00 13.25
CA THR A 593 -4.61 16.29 11.96
C THR A 593 -5.95 16.32 11.23
N ASN A 594 -5.92 16.17 9.91
CA ASN A 594 -7.11 16.11 9.06
C ASN A 594 -7.83 14.75 9.18
N GLU A 595 -7.09 13.67 9.39
CA GLU A 595 -7.56 12.28 9.51
C GLU A 595 -6.74 11.51 10.56
N CYS A 596 -7.32 10.46 11.13
CA CYS A 596 -6.58 9.57 12.03
C CYS A 596 -5.64 8.65 11.23
N ASN A 597 -4.47 8.36 11.80
CA ASN A 597 -3.47 7.52 11.13
C ASN A 597 -3.95 6.06 10.97
N GLU A 598 -3.29 5.30 10.09
CA GLU A 598 -3.56 3.87 9.96
C GLU A 598 -3.36 3.15 11.31
N GLY A 599 -4.36 2.35 11.70
CA GLY A 599 -4.40 1.72 13.02
C GLY A 599 -5.00 2.59 14.13
N GLN A 600 -5.61 3.72 13.79
CA GLN A 600 -6.41 4.54 14.70
C GLN A 600 -7.84 4.75 14.18
N TYR A 601 -8.77 5.03 15.08
CA TYR A 601 -10.15 5.36 14.77
C TYR A 601 -10.61 6.60 15.56
N PRO A 602 -11.53 7.42 15.00
CA PRO A 602 -11.97 8.65 15.64
C PRO A 602 -13.01 8.40 16.73
N VAL A 603 -12.70 8.84 17.95
CA VAL A 603 -13.64 8.99 19.07
C VAL A 603 -13.92 10.48 19.27
N GLY A 604 -14.99 10.96 18.64
CA GLY A 604 -15.26 12.39 18.55
C GLY A 604 -14.22 13.11 17.69
N LYS A 605 -13.37 13.93 18.32
CA LYS A 605 -12.22 14.59 17.67
C LYS A 605 -10.87 13.99 18.10
N ILE A 606 -10.85 12.90 18.86
CA ILE A 606 -9.62 12.28 19.34
C ILE A 606 -9.40 10.99 18.55
N CYS A 607 -8.19 10.75 18.08
CA CYS A 607 -7.83 9.48 17.46
C CYS A 607 -7.38 8.48 18.54
N GLU A 608 -8.07 7.36 18.64
CA GLU A 608 -7.71 6.26 19.54
C GLU A 608 -7.15 5.08 18.75
N LEU A 609 -6.34 4.25 19.41
CA LEU A 609 -5.71 3.08 18.79
C LEU A 609 -6.72 1.98 18.52
N CYS A 610 -6.58 1.34 17.37
CA CYS A 610 -7.27 0.11 17.08
C CYS A 610 -6.87 -0.99 18.07
N PRO A 611 -7.82 -1.83 18.50
CA PRO A 611 -7.50 -2.99 19.31
C PRO A 611 -6.52 -3.96 18.60
N ASP A 612 -5.67 -4.65 19.36
CA ASP A 612 -4.64 -5.57 18.85
C ASP A 612 -5.20 -6.76 18.06
N PHE A 613 -6.51 -7.01 18.15
CA PHE A 613 -7.20 -8.04 17.37
C PHE A 613 -7.55 -7.60 15.93
N CYS A 614 -7.36 -6.33 15.58
CA CYS A 614 -7.55 -5.81 14.23
C CYS A 614 -6.23 -5.82 13.42
N THR A 615 -6.23 -6.36 12.20
CA THR A 615 -5.02 -6.49 11.37
C THR A 615 -4.95 -5.55 10.17
N GLN A 616 -6.06 -4.90 9.81
CA GLN A 616 -6.14 -3.93 8.70
C GLN A 616 -6.84 -2.63 9.11
N GLY A 617 -6.55 -2.19 10.33
CA GLY A 617 -7.22 -1.03 10.93
C GLY A 617 -8.65 -1.33 11.38
N CYS A 618 -9.32 -0.29 11.86
CA CYS A 618 -10.61 -0.37 12.51
C CYS A 618 -11.38 0.93 12.33
N THR A 619 -12.70 0.86 12.53
CA THR A 619 -13.59 2.02 12.59
C THR A 619 -14.20 2.19 13.99
N GLY A 620 -13.87 1.29 14.90
CA GLY A 620 -14.28 1.28 16.30
C GLY A 620 -13.56 0.19 17.08
N ASN A 621 -13.99 -0.02 18.32
CA ASN A 621 -13.38 -0.98 19.25
C ASN A 621 -14.21 -2.24 19.49
N GLU A 622 -15.28 -2.47 18.73
CA GLU A 622 -16.14 -3.64 18.89
C GLU A 622 -15.49 -4.91 18.29
N HIS A 623 -15.78 -6.07 18.88
CA HIS A 623 -15.30 -7.39 18.44
C HIS A 623 -16.04 -7.91 17.19
N MET A 624 -16.18 -7.06 16.17
CA MET A 624 -16.88 -7.36 14.92
C MET A 624 -16.10 -6.90 13.70
N ILE A 625 -16.47 -7.41 12.52
CA ILE A 625 -15.95 -6.92 11.24
C ILE A 625 -16.91 -5.87 10.68
N GLY A 626 -16.36 -4.73 10.24
CA GLY A 626 -17.10 -3.63 9.62
C GLY A 626 -17.25 -2.42 10.53
N ASP A 627 -18.29 -1.62 10.27
CA ASP A 627 -18.55 -0.37 10.98
C ASP A 627 -18.66 -0.58 12.50
N GLY A 628 -17.84 0.15 13.27
CA GLY A 628 -17.78 0.05 14.73
C GLY A 628 -16.78 -0.97 15.27
N GLY A 629 -16.15 -1.77 14.40
CA GLY A 629 -15.15 -2.77 14.78
C GLY A 629 -13.92 -2.76 13.86
N CYS A 630 -13.35 -3.93 13.62
CA CYS A 630 -12.19 -4.08 12.75
C CYS A 630 -12.57 -4.10 11.27
N ASN A 631 -11.69 -3.63 10.40
CA ASN A 631 -11.80 -3.91 8.97
C ASN A 631 -11.48 -5.38 8.69
N GLN A 632 -10.52 -5.94 9.43
CA GLN A 632 -10.18 -7.35 9.41
C GLN A 632 -9.63 -7.76 10.78
N CYS A 633 -9.94 -8.99 11.20
CA CYS A 633 -9.50 -9.55 12.47
C CYS A 633 -8.35 -10.55 12.32
N SER A 634 -7.50 -10.63 13.33
CA SER A 634 -6.44 -11.65 13.45
C SER A 634 -7.04 -13.06 13.45
N ILE A 635 -8.04 -13.27 14.32
CA ILE A 635 -8.77 -14.52 14.48
C ILE A 635 -10.27 -14.24 14.35
N VAL A 636 -10.93 -14.94 13.44
CA VAL A 636 -12.37 -14.84 13.17
C VAL A 636 -13.07 -16.07 13.75
N LEU A 637 -14.06 -15.85 14.61
CA LEU A 637 -14.95 -16.88 15.11
C LEU A 637 -16.19 -16.96 14.21
N ILE A 638 -16.47 -18.15 13.67
CA ILE A 638 -17.67 -18.42 12.87
C ILE A 638 -18.43 -19.63 13.42
N ASP A 639 -19.74 -19.63 13.24
CA ASP A 639 -20.58 -20.75 13.63
C ASP A 639 -20.42 -21.96 12.68
N HIS A 640 -21.15 -23.04 12.98
CA HIS A 640 -21.12 -24.27 12.19
C HIS A 640 -21.68 -24.12 10.77
N GLU A 641 -22.42 -23.04 10.48
CA GLU A 641 -22.98 -22.68 9.17
C GLU A 641 -22.13 -21.62 8.43
N GLU A 642 -20.94 -21.31 8.95
CA GLU A 642 -20.01 -20.30 8.43
C GLU A 642 -20.46 -18.85 8.60
N ASN A 643 -21.43 -18.57 9.50
CA ASN A 643 -21.80 -17.20 9.83
C ASN A 643 -20.80 -16.57 10.82
N PHE A 644 -20.45 -15.31 10.60
CA PHE A 644 -19.61 -14.54 11.51
C PHE A 644 -20.23 -14.42 12.91
N MET A 645 -19.43 -14.68 13.95
CA MET A 645 -19.82 -14.51 15.35
C MET A 645 -19.12 -13.32 16.00
N SER A 646 -17.78 -13.33 16.05
CA SER A 646 -16.98 -12.29 16.70
C SER A 646 -15.51 -12.37 16.29
N CYS A 647 -14.76 -11.33 16.66
CA CYS A 647 -13.29 -11.34 16.59
C CYS A 647 -12.69 -11.74 17.93
N LEU A 648 -11.69 -12.63 17.89
CA LEU A 648 -10.94 -13.07 19.07
C LEU A 648 -9.62 -12.31 19.18
N ASP A 649 -9.09 -12.23 20.40
CA ASP A 649 -7.81 -11.58 20.65
C ASP A 649 -6.67 -12.30 19.93
N SER A 650 -5.65 -11.57 19.48
CA SER A 650 -4.54 -12.13 18.70
C SER A 650 -3.71 -13.19 19.45
N LEU A 651 -3.81 -13.22 20.78
CA LEU A 651 -3.19 -14.23 21.66
C LEU A 651 -4.09 -15.45 21.93
N ASP A 652 -5.36 -15.40 21.55
CA ASP A 652 -6.29 -16.50 21.77
C ASP A 652 -6.06 -17.65 20.78
N SER A 653 -6.52 -18.84 21.15
CA SER A 653 -6.59 -20.01 20.29
C SER A 653 -8.03 -20.49 20.16
N CYS A 654 -8.37 -21.20 19.09
CA CYS A 654 -9.69 -21.81 18.97
C CYS A 654 -9.99 -22.70 20.20
N ASP A 655 -11.12 -22.46 20.85
CA ASP A 655 -11.60 -23.29 21.96
C ASP A 655 -11.88 -24.72 21.47
N VAL A 656 -11.99 -25.67 22.39
CA VAL A 656 -12.16 -27.12 22.13
C VAL A 656 -13.34 -27.43 21.20
N ASP A 657 -14.40 -26.61 21.26
CA ASP A 657 -15.61 -26.76 20.42
C ASP A 657 -15.50 -26.05 19.06
N HIS A 658 -14.34 -25.49 18.72
CA HIS A 658 -14.04 -24.87 17.44
C HIS A 658 -12.78 -25.50 16.83
N LEU A 659 -12.75 -25.59 15.51
CA LEU A 659 -11.61 -26.10 14.76
C LEU A 659 -11.05 -24.99 13.89
N GLN A 660 -9.73 -24.86 13.86
CA GLN A 660 -9.06 -23.94 12.96
C GLN A 660 -9.18 -24.44 11.52
N VAL A 661 -9.72 -23.61 10.63
CA VAL A 661 -9.97 -23.95 9.22
C VAL A 661 -9.39 -22.88 8.29
N ASN A 662 -9.12 -23.25 7.05
CA ASN A 662 -8.80 -22.30 5.99
C ASN A 662 -10.10 -21.85 5.34
N SER A 663 -10.36 -20.54 5.32
CA SER A 663 -11.55 -19.97 4.68
C SER A 663 -11.18 -19.09 3.50
N HIS A 664 -11.86 -19.28 2.37
CA HIS A 664 -11.75 -18.38 1.22
C HIS A 664 -12.43 -17.03 1.45
N MET A 665 -13.38 -16.96 2.39
CA MET A 665 -14.08 -15.71 2.74
C MET A 665 -13.19 -14.79 3.59
N TYR A 666 -12.22 -15.37 4.34
CA TYR A 666 -11.28 -14.63 5.19
C TYR A 666 -9.83 -15.07 4.91
N PRO A 667 -9.28 -14.73 3.73
CA PRO A 667 -8.03 -15.31 3.23
C PRO A 667 -6.76 -14.92 4.01
N ASN A 668 -6.83 -13.90 4.88
CA ASN A 668 -5.71 -13.43 5.72
C ASN A 668 -6.04 -13.43 7.22
N SER A 669 -7.01 -14.23 7.65
CA SER A 669 -7.37 -14.37 9.06
C SER A 669 -7.32 -15.85 9.46
N SER A 670 -6.93 -16.12 10.71
CA SER A 670 -7.13 -17.45 11.28
C SER A 670 -8.61 -17.64 11.59
N VAL A 671 -9.23 -18.71 11.09
CA VAL A 671 -10.68 -18.92 11.27
C VAL A 671 -10.95 -20.07 12.22
N CYS A 672 -11.65 -19.80 13.31
CA CYS A 672 -12.16 -20.78 14.25
C CYS A 672 -13.62 -21.09 13.90
N GLN A 673 -13.87 -22.22 13.24
CA GLN A 673 -15.22 -22.65 12.89
C GLN A 673 -15.77 -23.60 13.95
N GLN A 674 -16.99 -23.35 14.39
CA GLN A 674 -17.65 -24.18 15.39
C GLN A 674 -17.85 -25.61 14.87
N CYS A 675 -17.61 -26.59 15.73
CA CYS A 675 -17.96 -27.98 15.48
C CYS A 675 -19.47 -28.15 15.30
N HIS A 676 -19.90 -29.22 14.62
CA HIS A 676 -21.32 -29.50 14.46
C HIS A 676 -22.03 -29.59 15.84
N PRO A 677 -23.27 -29.08 16.01
CA PRO A 677 -23.95 -29.01 17.31
C PRO A 677 -24.16 -30.35 18.05
N GLU A 678 -24.12 -31.46 17.31
CA GLU A 678 -24.20 -32.83 17.83
C GLU A 678 -22.82 -33.43 18.21
N CYS A 679 -21.73 -32.66 18.11
CA CYS A 679 -20.42 -33.03 18.62
C CYS A 679 -20.29 -32.71 20.12
N GLU A 680 -19.48 -33.49 20.83
CA GLU A 680 -19.07 -33.26 22.21
C GLU A 680 -17.56 -33.44 22.33
N GLY A 681 -16.88 -32.49 23.00
CA GLY A 681 -15.42 -32.54 23.20
C GLY A 681 -14.61 -32.29 21.91
N GLY A 682 -15.15 -31.47 21.01
CA GLY A 682 -14.52 -31.06 19.76
C GLY A 682 -14.71 -31.98 18.56
N CYS A 683 -14.08 -31.60 17.45
CA CYS A 683 -14.22 -32.26 16.15
C CYS A 683 -12.88 -32.33 15.40
N LEU A 684 -12.85 -33.15 14.35
CA LEU A 684 -11.77 -33.28 13.36
C LEU A 684 -12.14 -32.59 12.04
N ARG A 685 -13.43 -32.32 11.82
CA ARG A 685 -13.96 -31.52 10.72
C ARG A 685 -15.02 -30.57 11.28
N ALA A 686 -14.87 -29.28 11.02
CA ALA A 686 -15.81 -28.25 11.45
C ALA A 686 -17.13 -28.37 10.68
N GLY A 687 -18.24 -27.96 11.28
CA GLY A 687 -19.58 -27.99 10.66
C GLY A 687 -20.16 -29.36 10.30
N ASP A 688 -19.35 -30.43 10.27
CA ASP A 688 -19.75 -31.76 9.80
C ASP A 688 -19.95 -32.75 10.97
N SER A 689 -21.16 -33.29 11.08
CA SER A 689 -21.52 -34.31 12.08
C SER A 689 -20.70 -35.61 11.99
N THR A 690 -20.02 -35.89 10.87
CA THR A 690 -19.11 -37.03 10.73
C THR A 690 -17.74 -36.78 11.35
N GLY A 691 -17.38 -35.50 11.53
CA GLY A 691 -16.11 -35.07 12.10
C GLY A 691 -16.09 -35.08 13.62
N CYS A 692 -17.19 -35.35 14.30
CA CYS A 692 -17.24 -35.30 15.76
C CYS A 692 -16.29 -36.33 16.39
N ARG A 693 -15.56 -35.92 17.44
CA ARG A 693 -14.76 -36.87 18.24
C ARG A 693 -15.67 -37.79 19.05
N ILE A 694 -16.72 -37.22 19.65
CA ILE A 694 -17.75 -37.93 20.39
C ILE A 694 -19.11 -37.38 19.95
N CYS A 695 -20.10 -38.26 19.72
CA CYS A 695 -21.47 -37.84 19.48
C CYS A 695 -22.14 -37.49 20.80
N LYS A 696 -22.65 -36.27 20.91
CA LYS A 696 -23.39 -35.78 22.08
C LYS A 696 -24.60 -36.66 22.41
N ARG A 697 -25.32 -37.12 21.38
CA ARG A 697 -26.49 -37.99 21.51
C ARG A 697 -26.25 -39.37 20.88
N HIS A 698 -26.63 -39.56 19.62
CA HIS A 698 -26.62 -40.88 18.98
C HIS A 698 -25.70 -40.92 17.76
N ARG A 699 -25.19 -42.11 17.43
CA ARG A 699 -24.31 -42.32 16.25
C ARG A 699 -24.99 -43.20 15.21
N ARG A 700 -25.18 -42.69 14.00
CA ARG A 700 -25.62 -43.46 12.82
C ARG A 700 -24.47 -43.59 11.82
N GLY A 701 -23.86 -44.78 11.78
CA GLY A 701 -22.65 -44.98 10.99
C GLY A 701 -21.53 -44.06 11.49
N MET A 702 -21.11 -43.09 10.64
CA MET A 702 -20.16 -42.04 11.02
C MET A 702 -20.83 -40.75 11.50
N ASN A 703 -22.12 -40.54 11.27
CA ASN A 703 -22.81 -39.28 11.60
C ASN A 703 -23.26 -39.26 13.05
N CYS A 704 -23.09 -38.12 13.72
CA CYS A 704 -23.78 -37.82 14.97
C CYS A 704 -25.15 -37.23 14.68
N VAL A 705 -26.18 -37.83 15.25
CA VAL A 705 -27.58 -37.47 14.98
C VAL A 705 -28.33 -37.27 16.28
N GLU A 706 -29.29 -36.35 16.23
CA GLU A 706 -30.10 -36.03 17.39
C GLU A 706 -30.91 -37.26 17.86
N GLN A 707 -31.49 -38.00 16.90
CA GLN A 707 -32.34 -39.17 17.11
C GLN A 707 -32.09 -40.25 16.04
N CYS A 708 -32.22 -41.51 16.44
CA CYS A 708 -32.26 -42.63 15.49
C CYS A 708 -33.51 -42.56 14.62
N SER A 709 -33.43 -43.10 13.40
CA SER A 709 -34.53 -43.00 12.46
C SER A 709 -35.64 -43.93 12.91
N SER A 710 -36.82 -43.79 12.31
CA SER A 710 -37.96 -44.54 12.75
C SER A 710 -37.83 -46.06 12.52
N ALA A 711 -36.91 -46.49 11.64
CA ALA A 711 -36.57 -47.90 11.36
C ALA A 711 -35.30 -48.36 12.10
N GLU A 712 -34.82 -47.58 13.07
CA GLU A 712 -33.64 -47.85 13.90
C GLU A 712 -33.98 -47.66 15.39
N TYR A 713 -33.18 -48.25 16.26
CA TYR A 713 -33.21 -48.02 17.71
C TYR A 713 -31.79 -47.75 18.23
N PRO A 714 -31.63 -46.94 19.29
CA PRO A 714 -30.34 -46.76 19.94
C PRO A 714 -30.00 -47.96 20.81
N ASP A 715 -28.81 -48.53 20.63
CA ASP A 715 -28.28 -49.55 21.53
C ASP A 715 -27.75 -48.94 22.85
N ALA A 716 -27.21 -49.78 23.74
CA ALA A 716 -26.69 -49.35 25.04
C ALA A 716 -25.53 -48.33 24.92
N ASP A 717 -24.81 -48.32 23.79
CA ASP A 717 -23.73 -47.39 23.50
C ASP A 717 -24.20 -46.18 22.66
N LYS A 718 -25.53 -45.97 22.57
CA LYS A 718 -26.19 -44.92 21.78
C LYS A 718 -25.93 -45.01 20.26
N ILE A 719 -25.60 -46.19 19.74
CA ILE A 719 -25.42 -46.41 18.29
C ILE A 719 -26.77 -46.81 17.69
N CYS A 720 -27.16 -46.16 16.60
CA CYS A 720 -28.38 -46.51 15.89
C CYS A 720 -28.22 -47.85 15.17
N ARG A 721 -29.04 -48.83 15.54
CA ARG A 721 -29.11 -50.17 14.96
C ARG A 721 -30.44 -50.37 14.27
N ASN A 722 -30.45 -51.09 13.16
CA ASN A 722 -31.68 -51.35 12.41
C ASN A 722 -32.64 -52.22 13.22
N CYS A 723 -33.93 -51.91 13.13
CA CYS A 723 -35.00 -52.79 13.58
C CYS A 723 -35.01 -54.11 12.80
N ASP A 724 -35.76 -55.11 13.30
CA ASP A 724 -36.11 -56.27 12.49
C ASP A 724 -36.84 -55.80 11.20
N PRO A 725 -36.59 -56.41 10.03
CA PRO A 725 -37.22 -56.00 8.77
C PRO A 725 -38.75 -56.00 8.79
N THR A 726 -39.38 -56.72 9.72
CA THR A 726 -40.84 -56.74 9.88
C THR A 726 -41.38 -55.59 10.75
N CYS A 727 -40.52 -54.81 11.40
CA CYS A 727 -40.88 -53.64 12.18
C CYS A 727 -40.84 -52.35 11.34
N LEU A 728 -41.88 -51.51 11.47
CA LEU A 728 -41.83 -50.11 11.01
C LEU A 728 -41.18 -49.21 12.06
N HIS A 729 -41.40 -49.50 13.35
CA HIS A 729 -40.75 -48.87 14.51
C HIS A 729 -40.41 -49.94 15.53
N CYS A 730 -39.29 -49.80 16.24
CA CYS A 730 -38.88 -50.73 17.27
C CYS A 730 -38.16 -50.05 18.43
N ASN A 731 -38.13 -50.73 19.57
CA ASN A 731 -37.27 -50.35 20.70
C ASN A 731 -36.00 -51.20 20.75
N ASN A 732 -35.94 -52.30 20.00
CA ASN A 732 -34.83 -53.24 19.94
C ASN A 732 -34.87 -54.06 18.64
N GLY A 733 -33.85 -54.88 18.36
CA GLY A 733 -33.64 -55.52 17.05
C GLY A 733 -34.40 -56.82 16.79
N THR A 734 -35.44 -57.17 17.56
CA THR A 734 -36.18 -58.43 17.38
C THR A 734 -37.58 -58.20 16.82
N ASP A 735 -38.13 -59.19 16.13
CA ASP A 735 -39.50 -59.21 15.59
C ASP A 735 -40.60 -59.11 16.67
N THR A 736 -40.23 -59.26 17.96
CA THR A 736 -41.12 -59.09 19.13
C THR A 736 -40.99 -57.74 19.84
N ASP A 737 -39.97 -56.95 19.53
CA ASP A 737 -39.69 -55.67 20.16
C ASP A 737 -40.11 -54.47 19.28
N CYS A 738 -40.93 -54.73 18.26
CA CYS A 738 -41.49 -53.71 17.40
C CYS A 738 -42.57 -52.90 18.15
N THR A 739 -42.51 -51.57 18.05
CA THR A 739 -43.59 -50.68 18.52
C THR A 739 -44.67 -50.48 17.46
N LYS A 740 -44.38 -50.80 16.19
CA LYS A 740 -45.34 -50.85 15.08
C LYS A 740 -44.85 -51.81 14.00
N CYS A 741 -45.70 -52.72 13.54
CA CYS A 741 -45.38 -53.66 12.46
C CYS A 741 -45.50 -53.00 11.08
N GLU A 742 -44.70 -53.46 10.13
CA GLU A 742 -44.79 -53.02 8.73
C GLU A 742 -46.01 -53.63 8.02
N ASN A 743 -46.26 -54.94 8.24
CA ASN A 743 -47.31 -55.69 7.54
C ASN A 743 -48.37 -56.28 8.47
N LEU A 744 -48.07 -57.39 9.15
CA LEU A 744 -49.02 -58.11 9.99
C LEU A 744 -48.45 -58.26 11.42
N GLU A 745 -49.34 -58.39 12.39
CA GLU A 745 -48.96 -58.62 13.78
C GLU A 745 -49.67 -59.82 14.42
N VAL A 746 -48.99 -60.50 15.34
CA VAL A 746 -49.55 -61.56 16.19
C VAL A 746 -49.45 -61.11 17.64
N LEU A 747 -50.56 -61.15 18.38
CA LEU A 747 -50.55 -60.89 19.82
C LEU A 747 -50.22 -62.20 20.56
N LEU A 748 -49.11 -62.21 21.29
CA LEU A 748 -48.68 -63.34 22.12
C LEU A 748 -49.32 -63.23 23.52
N GLU A 749 -49.31 -64.34 24.27
CA GLU A 749 -49.97 -64.48 25.58
C GLU A 749 -49.46 -63.49 26.67
N ASP A 750 -48.31 -62.85 26.45
CA ASP A 750 -47.67 -61.88 27.37
C ASP A 750 -47.91 -60.40 26.99
N ASP A 751 -48.95 -60.07 26.22
CA ASP A 751 -49.17 -58.73 25.62
C ASP A 751 -48.02 -58.25 24.71
N LYS A 752 -47.12 -59.18 24.32
CA LYS A 752 -46.04 -58.92 23.37
C LYS A 752 -46.56 -59.11 21.95
N ARG A 753 -46.35 -58.11 21.10
CA ARG A 753 -46.68 -58.20 19.67
C ARG A 753 -45.49 -58.76 18.90
N LYS A 754 -45.76 -59.70 17.99
CA LYS A 754 -44.76 -60.24 17.06
C LYS A 754 -45.12 -59.82 15.65
N CYS A 755 -44.24 -59.11 14.97
CA CYS A 755 -44.45 -58.73 13.59
C CYS A 755 -44.07 -59.87 12.64
N VAL A 756 -44.88 -60.10 11.62
CA VAL A 756 -44.70 -61.20 10.67
C VAL A 756 -45.06 -60.74 9.26
N THR A 757 -44.47 -61.38 8.26
CA THR A 757 -44.82 -61.12 6.84
C THR A 757 -46.05 -61.91 6.39
N GLU A 758 -46.31 -63.07 7.01
CA GLU A 758 -47.46 -63.93 6.76
C GLU A 758 -47.96 -64.52 8.09
N CYS A 759 -49.28 -64.76 8.20
CA CYS A 759 -49.84 -65.31 9.44
C CYS A 759 -49.41 -66.76 9.69
N PRO A 760 -48.94 -67.11 10.91
CA PRO A 760 -48.61 -68.48 11.26
C PRO A 760 -49.81 -69.42 11.15
N VAL A 761 -49.56 -70.71 10.91
CA VAL A 761 -50.62 -71.73 10.78
C VAL A 761 -51.54 -71.84 12.01
N GLU A 762 -51.06 -71.43 13.19
CA GLU A 762 -51.81 -71.42 14.44
C GLU A 762 -52.77 -70.22 14.55
N PHE A 763 -52.50 -69.13 13.83
CA PHE A 763 -53.29 -67.90 13.80
C PHE A 763 -53.61 -67.49 12.35
N PRO A 764 -54.34 -68.32 11.58
CA PRO A 764 -54.39 -68.19 10.13
C PRO A 764 -55.29 -67.07 9.59
N TYR A 765 -56.00 -66.33 10.45
CA TYR A 765 -57.00 -65.35 10.03
C TYR A 765 -56.55 -63.91 10.29
N ILE A 766 -56.79 -63.00 9.34
CA ILE A 766 -56.38 -61.59 9.43
C ILE A 766 -57.59 -60.71 9.76
N LEU A 767 -57.51 -59.92 10.82
CA LEU A 767 -58.49 -58.85 11.11
C LEU A 767 -58.29 -57.65 10.17
N GLU A 768 -59.32 -56.81 10.01
CA GLU A 768 -59.19 -55.52 9.30
C GLU A 768 -58.11 -54.60 9.90
N THR A 769 -57.73 -54.83 11.17
CA THR A 769 -56.62 -54.15 11.85
C THR A 769 -55.24 -54.71 11.50
N TYR A 770 -55.13 -55.66 10.56
CA TYR A 770 -53.90 -56.36 10.16
C TYR A 770 -53.30 -57.25 11.27
N THR A 771 -54.14 -57.71 12.20
CA THR A 771 -53.77 -58.63 13.29
C THR A 771 -54.13 -60.06 12.94
N CYS A 772 -53.20 -61.00 13.08
CA CYS A 772 -53.43 -62.43 12.93
C CYS A 772 -54.10 -63.01 14.19
N VAL A 773 -55.22 -63.71 14.03
CA VAL A 773 -55.98 -64.33 15.11
C VAL A 773 -56.30 -65.80 14.81
N ALA A 774 -56.50 -66.58 15.87
CA ALA A 774 -56.83 -68.02 15.76
C ALA A 774 -58.28 -68.26 15.30
N ALA A 775 -59.17 -67.30 15.55
CA ALA A 775 -60.57 -67.32 15.11
C ALA A 775 -61.07 -65.88 14.93
N CYS A 776 -62.01 -65.69 14.00
CA CYS A 776 -62.65 -64.39 13.79
C CYS A 776 -63.51 -64.00 15.01
N PRO A 777 -63.50 -62.71 15.43
CA PRO A 777 -64.25 -62.22 16.58
C PRO A 777 -65.76 -62.38 16.42
N GLU A 778 -66.50 -62.28 17.54
CA GLU A 778 -67.96 -62.39 17.51
C GLU A 778 -68.59 -61.37 16.56
N ASN A 779 -69.63 -61.79 15.83
CA ASN A 779 -70.29 -61.02 14.78
C ASN A 779 -69.38 -60.64 13.59
N SER A 780 -68.44 -61.52 13.25
CA SER A 780 -67.67 -61.48 12.00
C SER A 780 -67.64 -62.86 11.34
N PHE A 781 -67.39 -62.90 10.04
CA PHE A 781 -67.29 -64.13 9.26
C PHE A 781 -65.96 -64.20 8.51
N ARG A 782 -65.58 -65.42 8.12
CA ARG A 782 -64.38 -65.68 7.32
C ARG A 782 -64.69 -65.45 5.84
N SER A 783 -63.98 -64.50 5.21
CA SER A 783 -63.95 -64.33 3.76
C SER A 783 -63.11 -65.43 3.08
N GLU A 784 -63.28 -65.65 1.76
CA GLU A 784 -62.51 -66.63 0.99
C GLU A 784 -60.98 -66.42 1.12
N ASP A 785 -60.54 -65.16 1.24
CA ASP A 785 -59.13 -64.76 1.40
C ASP A 785 -58.61 -64.85 2.85
N THR A 786 -59.26 -65.59 3.76
CA THR A 786 -58.87 -65.72 5.18
C THR A 786 -58.91 -64.42 6.01
N ILE A 787 -59.48 -63.35 5.46
CA ILE A 787 -59.74 -62.09 6.17
C ILE A 787 -61.06 -62.20 6.95
N CYS A 788 -61.06 -61.81 8.22
CA CYS A 788 -62.25 -61.67 9.03
C CYS A 788 -62.98 -60.38 8.66
N LYS A 789 -64.19 -60.50 8.15
CA LYS A 789 -65.06 -59.37 7.80
C LYS A 789 -66.22 -59.27 8.77
N SER A 790 -66.58 -58.05 9.15
CA SER A 790 -67.71 -57.82 10.06
C SER A 790 -69.03 -58.23 9.41
N CYS A 791 -69.94 -58.78 10.22
CA CYS A 791 -71.31 -59.06 9.80
C CYS A 791 -72.10 -57.77 9.54
N HIS A 792 -73.18 -57.88 8.77
CA HIS A 792 -74.10 -56.74 8.59
C HIS A 792 -74.63 -56.27 9.96
N PRO A 793 -74.82 -54.95 10.21
CA PRO A 793 -75.25 -54.42 11.51
C PRO A 793 -76.58 -54.99 12.05
N GLU A 794 -77.41 -55.51 11.14
CA GLU A 794 -78.70 -56.16 11.48
C GLU A 794 -78.55 -57.64 11.86
N CYS A 795 -77.34 -58.17 11.94
CA CYS A 795 -77.06 -59.53 12.39
C CYS A 795 -76.78 -59.55 13.91
N ASN A 796 -77.44 -60.46 14.62
CA ASN A 796 -77.15 -60.81 16.00
C ASN A 796 -76.59 -62.24 16.05
N GLY A 797 -75.52 -62.46 16.81
CA GLY A 797 -74.96 -63.80 17.01
C GLY A 797 -74.24 -64.41 15.80
N GLY A 798 -73.84 -63.62 14.80
CA GLY A 798 -73.00 -64.04 13.67
C GLY A 798 -73.68 -64.04 12.29
N CYS A 799 -72.90 -64.29 11.25
CA CYS A 799 -73.34 -64.31 9.85
C CYS A 799 -72.43 -65.23 9.01
N ASN A 800 -72.90 -65.59 7.81
CA ASN A 800 -72.12 -66.34 6.81
C ASN A 800 -71.51 -65.44 5.72
N ASP A 801 -72.03 -64.22 5.56
CA ASP A 801 -71.53 -63.21 4.63
C ASP A 801 -71.85 -61.78 5.13
N GLU A 802 -71.34 -60.76 4.45
CA GLU A 802 -71.48 -59.34 4.81
C GLU A 802 -72.89 -58.77 4.53
N THR A 803 -73.80 -59.57 3.98
CA THR A 803 -75.14 -59.10 3.61
C THR A 803 -76.12 -59.28 4.77
N ASN A 804 -77.18 -58.48 4.76
CA ASN A 804 -78.27 -58.64 5.72
C ASN A 804 -79.07 -59.94 5.57
N LYS A 805 -78.80 -60.75 4.53
CA LYS A 805 -79.35 -62.11 4.37
C LYS A 805 -78.46 -63.18 4.97
N GLY A 806 -77.16 -62.89 5.08
CA GLY A 806 -76.17 -63.80 5.65
C GLY A 806 -76.26 -63.94 7.16
N CYS A 807 -77.07 -63.14 7.85
CA CYS A 807 -77.22 -63.18 9.31
C CYS A 807 -77.73 -64.53 9.81
N LEU A 808 -77.11 -65.05 10.88
CA LEU A 808 -77.58 -66.26 11.56
C LEU A 808 -78.85 -65.99 12.37
N VAL A 809 -78.94 -64.82 13.00
CA VAL A 809 -80.15 -64.29 13.65
C VAL A 809 -80.25 -62.79 13.32
N CYS A 810 -81.46 -62.30 13.08
CA CYS A 810 -81.67 -60.85 12.90
C CYS A 810 -81.71 -60.15 14.26
N GLU A 811 -81.03 -59.02 14.38
CA GLU A 811 -81.06 -58.16 15.58
C GLU A 811 -82.48 -57.66 15.86
N HIS A 812 -83.18 -57.23 14.81
CA HIS A 812 -84.51 -56.64 14.92
C HIS A 812 -85.59 -57.54 14.31
N VAL A 813 -85.76 -57.53 12.97
CA VAL A 813 -86.82 -58.30 12.30
C VAL A 813 -86.36 -58.93 10.99
N THR A 814 -86.92 -60.09 10.67
CA THR A 814 -86.71 -60.79 9.40
C THR A 814 -87.82 -60.46 8.41
N LEU A 815 -87.45 -59.88 7.26
CA LEU A 815 -88.35 -59.59 6.15
C LEU A 815 -87.81 -60.25 4.87
N ASP A 816 -88.56 -61.19 4.30
CA ASP A 816 -88.20 -61.93 3.07
C ASP A 816 -86.79 -62.54 3.07
N GLY A 817 -86.36 -63.06 4.23
CA GLY A 817 -85.04 -63.67 4.41
C GLY A 817 -83.87 -62.67 4.56
N SER A 818 -84.14 -61.37 4.64
CA SER A 818 -83.20 -60.31 5.02
C SER A 818 -83.52 -59.81 6.43
N CYS A 819 -82.49 -59.46 7.20
CA CYS A 819 -82.62 -58.73 8.45
C CYS A 819 -82.72 -57.22 8.18
N VAL A 820 -83.71 -56.57 8.79
CA VAL A 820 -83.95 -55.13 8.65
C VAL A 820 -84.27 -54.52 10.02
N ALA A 821 -83.96 -53.23 10.19
CA ALA A 821 -84.13 -52.52 11.46
C ALA A 821 -85.62 -52.33 11.84
N GLU A 822 -86.49 -52.10 10.85
CA GLU A 822 -87.92 -51.82 11.05
C GLU A 822 -88.77 -52.43 9.93
N CYS A 823 -89.98 -52.91 10.27
CA CYS A 823 -90.95 -53.40 9.28
C CYS A 823 -91.65 -52.23 8.57
N PRO A 824 -91.83 -52.27 7.23
CA PRO A 824 -92.57 -51.24 6.50
C PRO A 824 -94.05 -51.14 6.96
N ASP A 825 -94.57 -49.92 7.02
CA ASP A 825 -95.87 -49.48 7.58
C ASP A 825 -97.17 -50.13 7.03
N SER A 826 -97.09 -51.24 6.29
CA SER A 826 -98.24 -51.90 5.66
C SER A 826 -98.64 -53.25 6.27
N HIS A 827 -98.19 -53.56 7.49
CA HIS A 827 -98.66 -54.70 8.27
C HIS A 827 -99.30 -54.21 9.59
N GLU A 828 -100.61 -53.94 9.56
CA GLU A 828 -101.40 -53.71 10.77
C GLU A 828 -101.96 -55.04 11.27
N ASP A 829 -101.85 -55.28 12.58
CA ASP A 829 -102.82 -56.11 13.27
C ASP A 829 -103.43 -55.37 14.47
N THR A 830 -104.67 -55.77 14.68
CA THR A 830 -105.81 -55.13 15.33
C THR A 830 -105.67 -54.98 16.85
N ASN A 831 -105.66 -53.74 17.34
CA ASN A 831 -106.40 -53.25 18.52
C ASN A 831 -105.85 -51.90 18.99
N GLY A 832 -106.48 -50.82 18.53
CA GLY A 832 -106.27 -49.49 19.09
C GLY A 832 -106.83 -49.39 20.51
N VAL A 833 -106.03 -48.84 21.43
CA VAL A 833 -106.32 -47.61 22.20
C VAL A 833 -105.23 -47.43 23.28
N ARG A 834 -104.74 -46.19 23.33
CA ARG A 834 -103.83 -45.56 24.30
C ARG A 834 -104.32 -45.71 25.76
N GLU A 835 -103.40 -45.77 26.72
CA GLU A 835 -103.26 -44.69 27.73
C GLU A 835 -102.04 -44.84 28.67
N MET A 836 -101.29 -43.73 28.73
CA MET A 836 -100.73 -43.02 29.89
C MET A 836 -100.00 -43.75 31.04
N SER A 837 -98.67 -43.57 31.04
CA SER A 837 -97.90 -42.66 31.92
C SER A 837 -98.02 -42.76 33.46
N LYS A 838 -96.91 -43.10 34.12
CA LYS A 838 -96.25 -42.42 35.27
C LYS A 838 -95.01 -43.24 35.71
N ARG A 839 -93.78 -42.71 35.62
CA ARG A 839 -93.07 -41.78 36.53
C ARG A 839 -92.49 -42.46 37.79
N PHE A 840 -91.16 -42.56 37.86
CA PHE A 840 -90.23 -42.31 39.01
C PHE A 840 -88.84 -42.86 38.63
N GLU A 841 -87.82 -42.00 38.44
CA GLU A 841 -86.67 -41.71 39.37
C GLU A 841 -85.81 -42.94 39.70
N ALA A 842 -84.48 -42.95 39.75
CA ALA A 842 -83.37 -42.05 39.42
C ALA A 842 -82.06 -42.84 39.68
N SER A 843 -80.93 -42.37 39.10
CA SER A 843 -79.52 -42.59 39.52
C SER A 843 -78.79 -43.92 39.19
N PRO A 844 -77.42 -43.92 39.17
CA PRO A 844 -76.50 -42.89 38.64
C PRO A 844 -75.20 -43.42 37.93
N ALA A 845 -74.39 -42.46 37.43
CA ALA A 845 -72.93 -42.48 37.11
C ALA A 845 -72.47 -43.25 35.86
N SER A 846 -71.56 -42.80 34.97
CA SER A 846 -70.45 -41.79 34.93
C SER A 846 -70.17 -41.42 33.45
N SER A 847 -70.03 -40.17 32.96
CA SER A 847 -68.88 -39.22 32.95
C SER A 847 -67.59 -39.71 32.22
N PRO A 848 -66.69 -38.84 31.70
CA PRO A 848 -66.86 -38.08 30.43
C PRO A 848 -65.56 -37.89 29.56
N LEU A 849 -65.73 -37.20 28.41
CA LEU A 849 -64.89 -36.11 27.84
C LEU A 849 -63.58 -36.38 27.06
N LYS A 850 -63.50 -35.87 25.80
CA LYS A 850 -62.54 -34.85 25.30
C LYS A 850 -62.62 -34.67 23.75
N VAL A 851 -63.45 -33.75 23.25
CA VAL A 851 -63.37 -33.26 21.84
C VAL A 851 -63.48 -31.72 21.73
N LEU A 852 -63.61 -30.99 22.84
CA LEU A 852 -63.75 -29.53 22.82
C LEU A 852 -62.40 -28.76 22.84
N THR A 853 -61.27 -29.44 23.03
CA THR A 853 -59.95 -28.80 23.19
C THR A 853 -59.21 -28.48 21.89
N LEU A 854 -59.50 -29.19 20.79
CA LEU A 854 -58.77 -29.01 19.53
C LEU A 854 -59.25 -27.80 18.71
N ILE A 855 -60.53 -27.44 18.80
CA ILE A 855 -61.09 -26.30 18.04
C ILE A 855 -60.70 -24.96 18.69
N ILE A 856 -60.52 -24.91 20.01
CA ILE A 856 -60.11 -23.69 20.73
C ILE A 856 -58.62 -23.36 20.49
N ILE A 857 -57.76 -24.38 20.37
CA ILE A 857 -56.32 -24.18 20.11
C ILE A 857 -56.10 -23.67 18.67
N LEU A 858 -56.83 -24.19 17.68
CA LEU A 858 -56.68 -23.76 16.29
C LEU A 858 -57.11 -22.29 16.08
N VAL A 859 -58.16 -21.84 16.78
CA VAL A 859 -58.61 -20.44 16.72
C VAL A 859 -57.62 -19.50 17.43
N LEU A 860 -57.01 -19.93 18.54
CA LEU A 860 -56.00 -19.12 19.24
C LEU A 860 -54.70 -18.95 18.44
N VAL A 861 -54.26 -19.99 17.71
CA VAL A 861 -53.06 -19.91 16.87
C VAL A 861 -53.26 -18.96 15.69
N VAL A 862 -54.43 -18.99 15.04
CA VAL A 862 -54.75 -18.07 13.94
C VAL A 862 -54.84 -16.61 14.42
N VAL A 863 -55.41 -16.36 15.60
CA VAL A 863 -55.46 -15.01 16.20
C VAL A 863 -54.05 -14.51 16.59
N LEU A 864 -53.17 -15.38 17.09
CA LEU A 864 -51.79 -15.02 17.44
C LEU A 864 -50.96 -14.66 16.20
N VAL A 865 -51.10 -15.41 15.11
CA VAL A 865 -50.39 -15.15 13.85
C VAL A 865 -50.85 -13.84 13.22
N VAL A 866 -52.15 -13.54 13.23
CA VAL A 866 -52.68 -12.25 12.74
C VAL A 866 -52.20 -11.08 13.61
N ALA A 867 -52.10 -11.25 14.94
CA ALA A 867 -51.57 -10.23 15.83
C ALA A 867 -50.07 -9.95 15.61
N ILE A 868 -49.26 -11.00 15.39
CA ILE A 868 -47.82 -10.86 15.08
C ILE A 868 -47.60 -10.15 13.75
N VAL A 869 -48.40 -10.48 12.71
CA VAL A 869 -48.33 -9.80 11.40
C VAL A 869 -48.71 -8.32 11.50
N ILE A 870 -49.69 -7.96 12.34
CA ILE A 870 -50.07 -6.55 12.59
C ILE A 870 -48.97 -5.79 13.35
N VAL A 871 -48.27 -6.44 14.29
CA VAL A 871 -47.14 -5.84 15.04
C VAL A 871 -45.92 -5.64 14.14
N VAL A 872 -45.60 -6.60 13.26
CA VAL A 872 -44.49 -6.49 12.30
C VAL A 872 -44.77 -5.42 11.24
N LEU A 873 -46.01 -5.26 10.79
CA LEU A 873 -46.41 -4.19 9.86
C LEU A 873 -46.49 -2.79 10.52
N LYS A 874 -46.55 -2.70 11.86
CA LYS A 874 -46.50 -1.42 12.60
C LYS A 874 -45.08 -1.01 13.04
N LEU A 875 -44.11 -1.92 13.04
CA LEU A 875 -42.71 -1.63 13.39
C LEU A 875 -41.84 -1.19 12.20
N LYS A 876 -42.33 -1.33 10.96
CA LYS A 876 -41.71 -0.70 9.77
C LYS A 876 -42.45 0.59 9.41
N GLY A 877 -42.14 1.66 10.14
CA GLY A 877 -42.44 3.04 9.73
C GLY A 877 -41.37 3.57 8.75
N PRO A 878 -41.74 4.45 7.80
CA PRO A 878 -40.90 4.84 6.67
C PRO A 878 -39.84 5.88 7.01
N ILE A 879 -38.64 5.70 6.45
CA ILE A 879 -37.57 6.70 6.39
C ILE A 879 -37.84 7.60 5.17
N HIS A 880 -38.16 8.88 5.40
CA HIS A 880 -37.51 10.03 4.74
C HIS A 880 -38.07 11.42 5.17
N ARG A 881 -37.11 12.34 5.34
CA ARG A 881 -37.10 13.83 5.34
C ARG A 881 -37.19 14.59 6.68
N ALA A 882 -36.18 15.47 6.81
CA ALA A 882 -35.83 16.48 7.84
C ALA A 882 -36.85 17.64 7.96
N PRO A 883 -36.58 18.81 8.62
CA PRO A 883 -35.57 19.22 9.62
C PRO A 883 -36.17 19.99 10.85
N ASN A 884 -35.28 20.54 11.70
CA ASN A 884 -35.41 21.76 12.52
C ASN A 884 -35.93 21.71 13.98
N ALA A 885 -35.05 22.28 14.83
CA ALA A 885 -35.31 23.33 15.82
C ALA A 885 -35.63 22.96 17.28
N MET A 886 -34.66 23.33 18.12
CA MET A 886 -34.80 24.23 19.29
C MET A 886 -35.48 23.75 20.59
N TYR A 887 -34.67 23.89 21.64
CA TYR A 887 -34.94 24.50 22.95
C TYR A 887 -35.39 23.67 24.16
N LEU A 888 -34.70 24.05 25.26
CA LEU A 888 -35.05 24.07 26.69
C LEU A 888 -34.80 22.77 27.46
N ASN A 889 -33.80 22.73 28.36
CA ASN A 889 -33.65 23.41 29.67
C ASN A 889 -34.24 22.61 30.83
N ASP A 890 -33.35 22.48 31.82
CA ASP A 890 -33.56 22.63 33.25
C ASP A 890 -34.39 21.62 34.06
N MET A 891 -33.61 20.99 34.96
CA MET A 891 -33.79 20.99 36.41
C MET A 891 -35.08 20.40 36.99
N THR A 892 -34.95 19.35 37.80
CA THR A 892 -34.76 19.44 39.27
C THR A 892 -34.92 18.07 39.97
N LYS A 893 -34.00 17.80 40.91
CA LYS A 893 -34.16 17.28 42.31
C LYS A 893 -35.01 16.01 42.55
N THR A 894 -34.70 15.07 43.46
CA THR A 894 -33.94 15.11 44.74
C THR A 894 -33.81 13.68 45.31
N GLU A 895 -32.88 13.52 46.27
CA GLU A 895 -32.86 12.57 47.43
C GLU A 895 -32.42 11.12 47.13
N GLU A 896 -31.57 10.42 47.91
CA GLU A 896 -30.95 10.65 49.24
C GLU A 896 -29.89 9.55 49.56
N SER A 897 -28.89 9.89 50.40
CA SER A 897 -28.05 9.02 51.28
C SER A 897 -27.02 8.06 50.61
N ASP A 898 -25.77 7.88 51.05
CA ASP A 898 -25.17 7.93 52.39
C ASP A 898 -23.63 8.20 52.33
N ARG A 899 -23.15 8.87 53.40
CA ARG A 899 -21.85 8.80 54.13
C ARG A 899 -20.72 7.87 53.63
N ASP A 900 -19.48 8.36 53.50
CA ASP A 900 -18.48 8.57 54.58
C ASP A 900 -17.09 9.04 54.05
N ASP A 901 -16.57 10.08 54.70
CA ASP A 901 -15.20 10.49 55.08
C ASP A 901 -13.90 10.29 54.25
N GLY A 902 -13.22 11.43 54.05
CA GLY A 902 -11.75 11.64 54.15
C GLY A 902 -10.99 11.71 52.82
N GLY A 903 -10.17 12.70 52.47
CA GLY A 903 -9.61 13.88 53.14
C GLY A 903 -8.33 14.30 52.38
N ASN A 904 -8.05 15.62 52.31
CA ASN A 904 -6.81 16.29 51.83
C ASN A 904 -6.37 16.02 50.37
N GLY A 905 -5.78 16.93 49.61
CA GLY A 905 -5.27 18.27 49.85
C GLY A 905 -4.39 18.65 48.65
N ILE A 906 -4.55 19.89 48.19
CA ILE A 906 -3.59 20.79 47.52
C ILE A 906 -2.22 20.18 47.14
N ALA A 907 -1.92 20.16 45.83
CA ALA A 907 -0.72 20.71 45.20
C ALA A 907 -0.96 20.85 43.70
#